data_AF-A0A3T0D6X0-F1
#
_entry.id   AF-A0A3T0D6X0-F1
#
_cell.length_a   1.000
_cell.length_b   1.000
_cell.length_c   1.000
_cell.angle_alpha   90.00
_cell.angle_beta   90.00
_cell.angle_gamma   90.00
#
_symmetry.space_group_name_H-M   'P 1'
#
loop_
_entity.id
_entity.type
_entity.pdbx_description
1 polymer ?
#
loop_
_entity_poly.entity_id
_entity_poly.type
_entity_poly.pdbx_seq_one_letter_code
_entity_poly.pdbx_strand_id
1 'polypeptide(L)'
;MLKLKKAIKRITLCVAVVFLLQIFFLFSGYNNSDVKAATTFNYGEALQKAIMFYEFQMSGKLPSWIRNNWRGDSGLNDGKDVGLDLTGGWHDAGDHVKFNLPMSYSASMLSWAVYEYKAAFEKSGQLEHILNQIEWVNDYFVKCHPSKYVYYYQVGDPIEDHNFWGPAEVMQMKRPAYKCDLNNPASSVVVETAASLAAASIVIRERNSQKADTYLQHAIELFDFADRTRSDAGYTAATGFYTSGGFIDDLGWAAVWLYVATNDKSYLDKAEALMAEYAGGTNTWTQCWDDVRYGAILLLAKITNKDIYKGAVERNLDHWTYNITYTPKGLAWLTGWGSLRYATTAAFLAFVYADWSGCPENKRTAYLKFGESQINYALGSTGRSFLVGFGQNYPQHPHHRNAHSSWANSMRIPEYHRHILYGALVGGPGSDDSYNDDITDYVQNEVACDYNAGIVGALAKMYLMYGGDPIPNFKAIEKPTNDEIFVESKFGNSQGANYTEIISYIYNRTGWPPRITDTLNFKYFIDLSELIKAGYGPDIVKVETYYSEGGKISGPYVWNASKNLYYILVDFTGTKIYPGGEVEHKKQAQFKISVPQDVPWDPTNDPSYAGLTKELSKNKFIAAYEGNVLVWGQEPEGSSSSTPTPTPAPTVTVAPTPTPTVTPTPTVTVTPTPTPTPGNGVAKIDTSTLIGTNHAHCWYRDKLETALQGIRSWGMNSVRVVLSNGYRWTKIPASEVANIISLSRSLGFRAIVLEVHDTTGYGEDGAACSLAQAVEYWKEIKSVLDGNEDFVIINIGNEPYGNNNYQNWVNDTKNAIKALRDAGFKHMIMVDAPNWGQDWSNTMRDNAQSIMEADPLRNLVFSIHMYGVYNTASKVEEYIKSFVDKGLPLVIGEFGHQHTDGDPDEEAIVRYAKQYKIGLFSWSWCGNSSYVGYLDMVNNWDPNNPTPWGQWYKTNAIGTK
;
A
#
# COMPACT_ATOMS: atom_id res chain seq x y z
N MET A 1 83.68 -12.86 -43.65
CA MET A 1 82.21 -13.02 -43.73
C MET A 1 81.49 -13.16 -42.38
N LEU A 2 82.02 -13.88 -41.38
CA LEU A 2 81.32 -14.09 -40.10
C LEU A 2 81.14 -12.79 -39.26
N LYS A 3 82.10 -11.86 -39.30
CA LYS A 3 82.00 -10.54 -38.64
C LYS A 3 80.94 -9.63 -39.30
N LEU A 4 80.79 -9.70 -40.62
CA LEU A 4 79.80 -8.90 -41.35
C LEU A 4 78.37 -9.39 -41.09
N LYS A 5 78.14 -10.72 -41.02
CA LYS A 5 76.83 -11.27 -40.64
C LYS A 5 76.43 -10.92 -39.20
N LYS A 6 77.37 -10.85 -38.24
CA LYS A 6 77.09 -10.40 -36.86
C LYS A 6 76.82 -8.89 -36.78
N ALA A 7 77.50 -8.07 -37.57
CA ALA A 7 77.26 -6.64 -37.63
C ALA A 7 75.88 -6.33 -38.24
N ILE A 8 75.51 -7.00 -39.34
CA ILE A 8 74.19 -6.84 -39.96
C ILE A 8 73.10 -7.30 -39.00
N LYS A 9 73.24 -8.46 -38.31
CA LYS A 9 72.24 -8.89 -37.30
C LYS A 9 72.07 -7.91 -36.15
N ARG A 10 73.15 -7.25 -35.70
CA ARG A 10 73.08 -6.22 -34.65
C ARG A 10 72.43 -4.93 -35.15
N ILE A 11 72.72 -4.52 -36.39
CA ILE A 11 72.09 -3.33 -36.99
C ILE A 11 70.60 -3.59 -37.26
N THR A 12 70.22 -4.76 -37.77
CA THR A 12 68.81 -5.13 -37.96
C THR A 12 68.07 -5.24 -36.63
N LEU A 13 68.71 -5.75 -35.58
CA LEU A 13 68.10 -5.79 -34.24
C LEU A 13 67.98 -4.39 -33.62
N CYS A 14 68.97 -3.52 -33.77
CA CYS A 14 68.88 -2.13 -33.29
C CYS A 14 67.83 -1.34 -34.06
N VAL A 15 67.72 -1.51 -35.38
CA VAL A 15 66.67 -0.85 -36.18
C VAL A 15 65.30 -1.38 -35.80
N ALA A 16 65.14 -2.69 -35.59
CA ALA A 16 63.87 -3.28 -35.13
C ALA A 16 63.49 -2.82 -33.72
N VAL A 17 64.46 -2.68 -32.80
CA VAL A 17 64.21 -2.17 -31.43
C VAL A 17 63.89 -0.68 -31.44
N VAL A 18 64.52 0.13 -32.29
CA VAL A 18 64.18 1.55 -32.44
C VAL A 18 62.82 1.73 -33.10
N PHE A 19 62.46 0.90 -34.10
CA PHE A 19 61.13 0.92 -34.70
C PHE A 19 60.05 0.44 -33.71
N LEU A 20 60.34 -0.60 -32.92
CA LEU A 20 59.43 -1.06 -31.86
C LEU A 20 59.30 -0.04 -30.73
N LEU A 21 60.37 0.67 -30.36
CA LEU A 21 60.33 1.75 -29.38
C LEU A 21 59.56 2.96 -29.91
N GLN A 22 59.70 3.31 -31.20
CA GLN A 22 58.91 4.39 -31.82
C GLN A 22 57.43 4.03 -31.94
N ILE A 23 57.10 2.77 -32.25
CA ILE A 23 55.72 2.26 -32.20
C ILE A 23 55.22 2.25 -30.75
N PHE A 24 56.07 1.88 -29.77
CA PHE A 24 55.70 1.95 -28.35
C PHE A 24 55.45 3.40 -27.92
N PHE A 25 56.23 4.39 -28.36
CA PHE A 25 55.98 5.80 -28.03
C PHE A 25 54.81 6.42 -28.82
N LEU A 26 54.48 5.92 -30.02
CA LEU A 26 53.26 6.29 -30.75
C LEU A 26 51.99 5.63 -30.17
N PHE A 27 52.09 4.49 -29.49
CA PHE A 27 50.99 3.84 -28.76
C PHE A 27 50.97 4.12 -27.25
N SER A 28 52.03 4.67 -26.67
CA SER A 28 52.11 5.08 -25.24
C SER A 28 51.93 6.59 -25.05
N GLY A 29 51.80 7.33 -26.15
CA GLY A 29 51.67 8.79 -26.17
C GLY A 29 50.28 9.27 -26.59
N TYR A 30 49.21 8.67 -26.07
CA TYR A 30 47.91 9.33 -25.88
C TYR A 30 47.04 8.57 -24.86
N ASN A 31 47.63 8.04 -23.79
CA ASN A 31 46.88 7.87 -22.56
C ASN A 31 46.92 9.21 -21.82
N ASN A 32 46.16 10.18 -22.33
CA ASN A 32 45.44 11.04 -21.40
C ASN A 32 44.43 10.11 -20.71
N SER A 33 44.91 9.32 -19.75
CA SER A 33 44.12 9.12 -18.56
C SER A 33 43.97 10.53 -18.00
N ASP A 34 42.92 11.22 -18.46
CA ASP A 34 42.34 12.30 -17.69
C ASP A 34 42.24 11.71 -16.29
N VAL A 35 43.10 12.17 -15.40
CA VAL A 35 42.88 11.99 -13.98
C VAL A 35 41.63 12.82 -13.73
N LYS A 36 40.47 12.20 -14.01
CA LYS A 36 39.19 12.74 -13.60
C LYS A 36 39.34 12.94 -12.11
N ALA A 37 39.20 14.18 -11.66
CA ALA A 37 39.06 14.45 -10.24
C ALA A 37 38.05 13.42 -9.70
N ALA A 38 38.38 12.78 -8.57
CA ALA A 38 37.43 11.85 -7.95
C ALA A 38 36.10 12.59 -7.81
N THR A 39 35.06 12.08 -8.47
CA THR A 39 33.74 12.69 -8.39
C THR A 39 33.28 12.60 -6.94
N THR A 40 32.62 13.65 -6.42
CA THR A 40 32.17 13.67 -5.02
C THR A 40 31.23 12.49 -4.72
N PHE A 41 30.47 12.04 -5.73
CA PHE A 41 29.62 10.85 -5.70
C PHE A 41 29.77 10.03 -6.97
N ASN A 42 29.46 8.73 -6.91
CA ASN A 42 29.42 7.85 -8.08
C ASN A 42 28.05 7.93 -8.76
N TYR A 43 27.89 8.84 -9.74
CA TYR A 43 26.60 9.06 -10.40
C TYR A 43 26.16 7.88 -11.27
N GLY A 44 27.09 7.09 -11.83
CA GLY A 44 26.74 5.90 -12.61
C GLY A 44 26.17 4.78 -11.74
N GLU A 45 26.72 4.56 -10.55
CA GLU A 45 26.14 3.62 -9.57
C GLU A 45 24.77 4.10 -9.07
N ALA A 46 24.63 5.40 -8.75
CA ALA A 46 23.34 5.97 -8.35
C ALA A 46 22.28 5.81 -9.45
N LEU A 47 22.64 6.09 -10.71
CA LEU A 47 21.76 5.91 -11.87
C LEU A 47 21.34 4.44 -12.05
N GLN A 48 22.31 3.52 -11.98
CA GLN A 48 22.06 2.08 -12.08
C GLN A 48 21.06 1.60 -11.01
N LYS A 49 21.23 2.04 -9.75
CA LYS A 49 20.33 1.69 -8.66
C LYS A 49 18.96 2.35 -8.82
N ALA A 50 18.90 3.64 -9.16
CA ALA A 50 17.64 4.37 -9.36
C ALA A 50 16.76 3.77 -10.47
N ILE A 51 17.37 3.16 -11.50
CA ILE A 51 16.64 2.38 -12.52
C ILE A 51 16.19 1.02 -11.96
N MET A 52 17.05 0.35 -11.19
CA MET A 52 16.73 -0.95 -10.58
C MET A 52 15.55 -0.86 -9.60
N PHE A 53 15.32 0.29 -8.96
CA PHE A 53 14.14 0.52 -8.12
C PHE A 53 12.83 0.11 -8.81
N TYR A 54 12.64 0.46 -10.08
CA TYR A 54 11.43 0.10 -10.82
C TYR A 54 11.26 -1.41 -11.03
N GLU A 55 12.36 -2.20 -11.05
CA GLU A 55 12.27 -3.68 -11.04
C GLU A 55 11.59 -4.20 -9.76
N PHE A 56 11.80 -3.51 -8.64
CA PHE A 56 11.19 -3.85 -7.36
C PHE A 56 9.75 -3.38 -7.20
N GLN A 57 9.26 -2.54 -8.10
CA GLN A 57 7.85 -2.12 -8.13
C GLN A 57 7.00 -3.00 -9.06
N MET A 58 7.58 -3.85 -9.91
CA MET A 58 6.85 -4.62 -10.93
C MET A 58 5.73 -5.49 -10.32
N SER A 59 4.53 -5.44 -10.89
CA SER A 59 3.39 -6.31 -10.53
C SER A 59 3.05 -7.26 -11.69
N GLY A 60 2.42 -8.40 -11.43
CA GLY A 60 2.11 -9.40 -12.44
C GLY A 60 3.13 -10.54 -12.47
N LYS A 61 3.16 -11.28 -13.58
CA LYS A 61 4.12 -12.38 -13.79
C LYS A 61 5.48 -11.83 -14.18
N LEU A 62 6.46 -11.94 -13.30
CA LEU A 62 7.76 -11.30 -13.50
C LEU A 62 8.53 -11.95 -14.67
N PRO A 63 9.25 -11.15 -15.46
CA PRO A 63 10.03 -11.66 -16.59
C PRO A 63 11.35 -12.27 -16.13
N SER A 64 11.94 -13.15 -16.96
CA SER A 64 13.17 -13.86 -16.60
C SER A 64 14.43 -12.98 -16.49
N TRP A 65 14.37 -11.73 -16.95
CA TRP A 65 15.49 -10.79 -16.90
C TRP A 65 15.59 -10.02 -15.58
N ILE A 66 14.66 -10.19 -14.64
CA ILE A 66 14.74 -9.58 -13.30
C ILE A 66 16.07 -9.94 -12.63
N ARG A 67 16.64 -8.98 -11.90
CA ARG A 67 17.97 -9.13 -11.31
C ARG A 67 17.94 -9.25 -9.78
N ASN A 68 16.84 -9.77 -9.23
CA ASN A 68 16.65 -9.96 -7.79
C ASN A 68 16.03 -11.35 -7.50
N ASN A 69 16.08 -11.77 -6.23
CA ASN A 69 15.56 -13.08 -5.79
C ASN A 69 14.49 -12.98 -4.70
N TRP A 70 13.97 -11.78 -4.43
CA TRP A 70 13.00 -11.55 -3.36
C TRP A 70 11.66 -11.01 -3.84
N ARG A 71 11.57 -10.53 -5.09
CA ARG A 71 10.29 -10.33 -5.78
C ARG A 71 9.86 -11.62 -6.47
N GLY A 72 8.58 -11.97 -6.33
CA GLY A 72 7.91 -13.05 -7.05
C GLY A 72 6.71 -12.53 -7.84
N ASP A 73 6.03 -13.47 -8.52
CA ASP A 73 4.79 -13.18 -9.22
C ASP A 73 3.72 -12.67 -8.23
N SER A 74 3.09 -11.54 -8.55
CA SER A 74 2.05 -10.91 -7.72
C SER A 74 0.90 -10.38 -8.55
N GLY A 75 -0.26 -10.09 -7.95
CA GLY A 75 -1.40 -9.47 -8.68
C GLY A 75 -1.89 -10.29 -9.89
N LEU A 76 -1.69 -11.62 -9.90
CA LEU A 76 -1.93 -12.47 -11.07
C LEU A 76 -3.40 -12.57 -11.51
N ASN A 77 -4.33 -12.05 -10.71
CA ASN A 77 -5.76 -11.99 -11.02
C ASN A 77 -6.24 -10.56 -11.32
N ASP A 78 -5.34 -9.58 -11.43
CA ASP A 78 -5.69 -8.19 -11.76
C ASP A 78 -6.48 -8.14 -13.07
N GLY A 79 -7.70 -7.57 -13.03
CA GLY A 79 -8.63 -7.46 -14.17
C GLY A 79 -9.60 -8.63 -14.35
N LYS A 80 -9.44 -9.73 -13.60
CA LYS A 80 -10.34 -10.89 -13.70
C LYS A 80 -11.79 -10.57 -13.33
N ASP A 81 -12.00 -9.63 -12.41
CA ASP A 81 -13.31 -9.11 -11.99
C ASP A 81 -14.08 -8.44 -13.13
N VAL A 82 -13.36 -7.94 -14.15
CA VAL A 82 -13.93 -7.30 -15.35
C VAL A 82 -13.69 -8.09 -16.63
N GLY A 83 -13.16 -9.32 -16.53
CA GLY A 83 -12.92 -10.20 -17.66
C GLY A 83 -11.76 -9.80 -18.57
N LEU A 84 -10.78 -9.05 -18.06
CA LEU A 84 -9.58 -8.62 -18.79
C LEU A 84 -8.29 -9.13 -18.11
N ASP A 85 -7.20 -9.16 -18.86
CA ASP A 85 -5.85 -9.25 -18.28
C ASP A 85 -5.36 -7.83 -18.01
N LEU A 86 -5.36 -7.43 -16.74
CA LEU A 86 -4.74 -6.17 -16.28
C LEU A 86 -3.50 -6.43 -15.43
N THR A 87 -2.85 -7.59 -15.58
CA THR A 87 -1.56 -7.89 -14.94
C THR A 87 -0.41 -7.11 -15.58
N GLY A 88 0.64 -6.82 -14.81
CA GLY A 88 1.74 -5.94 -15.24
C GLY A 88 1.72 -4.61 -14.49
N GLY A 89 2.54 -3.67 -14.98
CA GLY A 89 2.67 -2.33 -14.41
C GLY A 89 3.51 -2.31 -13.13
N TRP A 90 3.46 -1.20 -12.42
CA TRP A 90 4.17 -1.00 -11.16
C TRP A 90 3.20 -0.80 -10.00
N HIS A 91 3.53 -1.34 -8.83
CA HIS A 91 3.01 -0.83 -7.58
C HIS A 91 3.50 0.60 -7.38
N ASP A 92 2.62 1.46 -6.85
CA ASP A 92 2.85 2.90 -6.86
C ASP A 92 4.00 3.33 -5.93
N ALA A 93 3.87 2.98 -4.64
CA ALA A 93 4.77 3.42 -3.58
C ALA A 93 5.22 2.27 -2.67
N GLY A 94 5.10 2.43 -1.36
CA GLY A 94 5.20 1.35 -0.38
C GLY A 94 4.02 0.37 -0.34
N ASP A 95 2.96 0.65 -1.09
CA ASP A 95 1.71 -0.10 -1.19
C ASP A 95 1.64 -1.00 -2.43
N HIS A 96 0.50 -1.65 -2.67
CA HIS A 96 0.33 -2.53 -3.84
C HIS A 96 -0.74 -2.05 -4.82
N VAL A 97 -1.31 -0.85 -4.62
CA VAL A 97 -2.24 -0.25 -5.59
C VAL A 97 -1.49 0.14 -6.85
N LYS A 98 -2.17 0.01 -8.00
CA LYS A 98 -1.67 0.49 -9.29
C LYS A 98 -2.39 1.77 -9.66
N PHE A 99 -1.90 2.92 -9.20
CA PHE A 99 -2.44 4.23 -9.59
C PHE A 99 -1.86 4.67 -10.93
N ASN A 100 -2.68 4.79 -11.97
CA ASN A 100 -2.13 4.95 -13.31
C ASN A 100 -1.65 6.39 -13.57
N LEU A 101 -2.18 7.41 -12.90
CA LEU A 101 -1.75 8.80 -13.07
C LEU A 101 -0.26 9.00 -12.71
N PRO A 102 0.19 8.71 -11.46
CA PRO A 102 1.62 8.79 -11.12
C PRO A 102 2.47 7.75 -11.86
N MET A 103 1.92 6.59 -12.20
CA MET A 103 2.63 5.57 -12.98
C MET A 103 2.92 6.05 -14.42
N SER A 104 1.94 6.65 -15.10
CA SER A 104 2.10 7.18 -16.45
C SER A 104 3.02 8.38 -16.48
N TYR A 105 2.93 9.27 -15.47
CA TYR A 105 3.88 10.35 -15.25
C TYR A 105 5.31 9.83 -15.09
N SER A 106 5.51 8.82 -14.25
CA SER A 106 6.84 8.25 -14.03
C SER A 106 7.41 7.70 -15.34
N ALA A 107 6.59 6.97 -16.10
CA ALA A 107 6.97 6.39 -17.37
C ALA A 107 7.23 7.45 -18.48
N SER A 108 6.48 8.55 -18.51
CA SER A 108 6.69 9.66 -19.45
C SER A 108 8.00 10.40 -19.13
N MET A 109 8.29 10.64 -17.85
CA MET A 109 9.54 11.23 -17.37
C MET A 109 10.77 10.35 -17.63
N LEU A 110 10.68 9.03 -17.42
CA LEU A 110 11.77 8.10 -17.77
C LEU A 110 12.03 8.08 -19.29
N SER A 111 10.97 8.11 -20.09
CA SER A 111 11.09 8.21 -21.56
C SER A 111 11.71 9.55 -21.96
N TRP A 112 11.34 10.65 -21.29
CA TRP A 112 11.96 11.96 -21.51
C TRP A 112 13.45 11.96 -21.15
N ALA A 113 13.83 11.33 -20.03
CA ALA A 113 15.23 11.18 -19.65
C ALA A 113 16.05 10.46 -20.73
N VAL A 114 15.53 9.36 -21.30
CA VAL A 114 16.18 8.66 -22.41
C VAL A 114 16.21 9.52 -23.67
N TYR A 115 15.13 10.24 -23.98
CA TYR A 115 15.07 11.15 -25.12
C TYR A 115 16.16 12.23 -25.07
N GLU A 116 16.38 12.85 -23.90
CA GLU A 116 17.41 13.89 -23.73
C GLU A 116 18.82 13.32 -23.59
N TYR A 117 18.97 12.22 -22.85
CA TYR A 117 20.26 11.74 -22.35
C TYR A 117 20.59 10.29 -22.72
N LYS A 118 20.10 9.77 -23.85
CA LYS A 118 20.39 8.41 -24.36
C LYS A 118 21.87 8.02 -24.23
N ALA A 119 22.78 8.93 -24.58
CA ALA A 119 24.22 8.71 -24.50
C ALA A 119 24.73 8.39 -23.08
N ALA A 120 24.06 8.91 -22.03
CA ALA A 120 24.38 8.59 -20.64
C ALA A 120 24.07 7.11 -20.35
N PHE A 121 22.89 6.65 -20.76
CA PHE A 121 22.43 5.29 -20.57
C PHE A 121 23.26 4.29 -21.39
N GLU A 122 23.68 4.66 -22.60
CA GLU A 122 24.61 3.84 -23.41
C GLU A 122 25.98 3.70 -22.75
N LYS A 123 26.61 4.81 -22.37
CA LYS A 123 27.95 4.83 -21.76
C LYS A 123 27.99 4.15 -20.39
N SER A 124 26.93 4.27 -19.60
CA SER A 124 26.79 3.59 -18.31
C SER A 124 26.29 2.14 -18.45
N GLY A 125 25.95 1.67 -19.65
CA GLY A 125 25.39 0.34 -19.85
C GLY A 125 24.00 0.13 -19.22
N GLN A 126 23.27 1.22 -18.93
CA GLN A 126 21.93 1.17 -18.33
C GLN A 126 20.79 1.29 -19.34
N LEU A 127 21.08 1.52 -20.63
CA LEU A 127 20.06 1.66 -21.68
C LEU A 127 19.13 0.46 -21.76
N GLU A 128 19.67 -0.76 -21.69
CA GLU A 128 18.85 -1.96 -21.74
C GLU A 128 17.86 -2.05 -20.57
N HIS A 129 18.34 -1.72 -19.37
CA HIS A 129 17.55 -1.78 -18.13
C HIS A 129 16.42 -0.76 -18.12
N ILE A 130 16.70 0.51 -18.46
CA ILE A 130 15.65 1.54 -18.48
C ILE A 130 14.62 1.28 -19.58
N LEU A 131 15.03 0.80 -20.76
CA LEU A 131 14.08 0.45 -21.82
C LEU A 131 13.22 -0.76 -21.44
N ASN A 132 13.75 -1.73 -20.69
CA ASN A 132 12.93 -2.84 -20.16
C ASN A 132 11.84 -2.33 -19.20
N GLN A 133 12.15 -1.34 -18.37
CA GLN A 133 11.19 -0.71 -17.48
C GLN A 133 10.12 0.08 -18.25
N ILE A 134 10.54 0.90 -19.23
CA ILE A 134 9.62 1.67 -20.08
C ILE A 134 8.68 0.74 -20.86
N GLU A 135 9.18 -0.35 -21.43
CA GLU A 135 8.32 -1.32 -22.12
C GLU A 135 7.37 -2.05 -21.15
N TRP A 136 7.85 -2.45 -19.96
CA TRP A 136 7.03 -3.17 -18.98
C TRP A 136 5.76 -2.40 -18.59
N VAL A 137 5.93 -1.13 -18.26
CA VAL A 137 4.82 -0.28 -17.81
C VAL A 137 3.90 0.11 -18.97
N ASN A 138 4.45 0.38 -20.16
CA ASN A 138 3.64 0.75 -21.33
C ASN A 138 2.89 -0.47 -21.92
N ASP A 139 3.45 -1.68 -21.83
CA ASP A 139 2.72 -2.91 -22.15
C ASP A 139 1.49 -3.07 -21.24
N TYR A 140 1.57 -2.64 -19.96
CA TYR A 140 0.42 -2.60 -19.06
C TYR A 140 -0.60 -1.51 -19.46
N PHE A 141 -0.17 -0.30 -19.82
CA PHE A 141 -1.11 0.74 -20.29
C PHE A 141 -1.86 0.34 -21.57
N VAL A 142 -1.21 -0.39 -22.48
CA VAL A 142 -1.88 -0.97 -23.65
C VAL A 142 -2.98 -1.94 -23.22
N LYS A 143 -2.75 -2.81 -22.23
CA LYS A 143 -3.78 -3.69 -21.68
C LYS A 143 -4.94 -2.92 -21.04
N CYS A 144 -4.64 -1.82 -20.36
CA CYS A 144 -5.64 -0.94 -19.74
C CYS A 144 -6.51 -0.18 -20.75
N HIS A 145 -6.11 -0.10 -22.02
CA HIS A 145 -6.87 0.54 -23.10
C HIS A 145 -7.45 -0.50 -24.08
N PRO A 146 -8.48 -1.28 -23.68
CA PRO A 146 -9.03 -2.37 -24.51
C PRO A 146 -9.85 -1.87 -25.71
N SER A 147 -10.26 -0.60 -25.71
CA SER A 147 -10.98 0.02 -26.83
C SER A 147 -10.86 1.54 -26.74
N LYS A 148 -10.97 2.21 -27.90
CA LYS A 148 -10.74 3.64 -28.11
C LYS A 148 -11.23 4.61 -27.02
N TYR A 149 -12.35 4.34 -26.35
CA TYR A 149 -12.94 5.23 -25.34
C TYR A 149 -13.17 4.56 -23.99
N VAL A 150 -12.34 3.56 -23.66
CA VAL A 150 -12.38 2.87 -22.38
C VAL A 150 -10.95 2.73 -21.87
N TYR A 151 -10.68 3.24 -20.67
CA TYR A 151 -9.37 3.12 -20.04
C TYR A 151 -9.49 2.70 -18.58
N TYR A 152 -8.72 1.70 -18.18
CA TYR A 152 -8.60 1.25 -16.79
C TYR A 152 -7.49 2.03 -16.10
N TYR A 153 -7.86 2.89 -15.16
CA TYR A 153 -6.92 3.82 -14.53
C TYR A 153 -6.41 3.35 -13.15
N GLN A 154 -6.99 2.29 -12.59
CA GLN A 154 -6.59 1.77 -11.29
C GLN A 154 -6.89 0.29 -11.13
N VAL A 155 -5.99 -0.44 -10.47
CA VAL A 155 -6.25 -1.79 -9.95
C VAL A 155 -5.84 -1.85 -8.48
N GLY A 156 -6.78 -2.28 -7.63
CA GLY A 156 -6.64 -2.26 -6.18
C GLY A 156 -7.52 -1.18 -5.54
N ASP A 157 -8.21 -1.55 -4.47
CA ASP A 157 -8.88 -0.59 -3.59
C ASP A 157 -7.85 -0.06 -2.58
N PRO A 158 -7.61 1.26 -2.48
CA PRO A 158 -6.53 1.77 -1.66
C PRO A 158 -6.70 1.48 -0.17
N ILE A 159 -7.93 1.43 0.32
CA ILE A 159 -8.20 1.24 1.74
C ILE A 159 -7.96 -0.23 2.12
N GLU A 160 -8.50 -1.18 1.36
CA GLU A 160 -8.27 -2.60 1.60
C GLU A 160 -6.79 -2.99 1.39
N ASP A 161 -6.10 -2.35 0.43
CA ASP A 161 -4.66 -2.51 0.23
C ASP A 161 -3.86 -1.98 1.43
N HIS A 162 -4.16 -0.76 1.88
CA HIS A 162 -3.38 -0.10 2.93
C HIS A 162 -3.60 -0.72 4.33
N ASN A 163 -4.74 -1.38 4.54
CA ASN A 163 -5.03 -2.19 5.74
C ASN A 163 -4.19 -3.47 5.86
N PHE A 164 -3.43 -3.82 4.82
CA PHE A 164 -2.51 -4.96 4.82
C PHE A 164 -1.05 -4.48 4.76
N TRP A 165 -0.22 -4.94 5.68
CA TRP A 165 1.22 -4.74 5.70
C TRP A 165 1.97 -6.06 5.51
N GLY A 166 2.05 -6.52 4.26
CA GLY A 166 2.80 -7.71 3.89
C GLY A 166 3.18 -7.72 2.41
N PRO A 167 3.92 -8.74 1.95
CA PRO A 167 4.43 -8.79 0.58
C PRO A 167 3.33 -9.00 -0.47
N ALA A 168 3.52 -8.40 -1.65
CA ALA A 168 2.59 -8.43 -2.79
C ALA A 168 2.25 -9.86 -3.27
N GLU A 169 3.21 -10.77 -3.18
CA GLU A 169 3.12 -12.16 -3.65
C GLU A 169 2.03 -12.96 -2.90
N VAL A 170 1.63 -12.51 -1.72
CA VAL A 170 0.68 -13.21 -0.85
C VAL A 170 -0.56 -12.38 -0.48
N MET A 171 -0.84 -11.32 -1.25
CA MET A 171 -2.07 -10.54 -1.10
C MET A 171 -3.33 -11.43 -1.15
N GLN A 172 -4.23 -11.24 -0.17
CA GLN A 172 -5.51 -11.97 -0.10
C GLN A 172 -6.74 -11.08 -0.34
N MET A 173 -6.59 -9.75 -0.20
CA MET A 173 -7.69 -8.82 -0.41
C MET A 173 -8.12 -8.80 -1.88
N LYS A 174 -9.35 -8.34 -2.12
CA LYS A 174 -9.81 -8.10 -3.49
C LYS A 174 -9.07 -6.90 -4.08
N ARG A 175 -8.76 -7.00 -5.38
CA ARG A 175 -8.09 -5.94 -6.14
C ARG A 175 -8.96 -5.51 -7.32
N PRO A 176 -10.02 -4.73 -7.08
CA PRO A 176 -10.96 -4.31 -8.13
C PRO A 176 -10.29 -3.46 -9.21
N ALA A 177 -10.77 -3.59 -10.44
CA ALA A 177 -10.35 -2.79 -11.57
C ALA A 177 -11.31 -1.62 -11.82
N TYR A 178 -10.79 -0.39 -11.81
CA TYR A 178 -11.56 0.84 -12.04
C TYR A 178 -11.26 1.41 -13.42
N LYS A 179 -12.30 1.87 -14.11
CA LYS A 179 -12.22 2.42 -15.47
C LYS A 179 -12.90 3.76 -15.59
N CYS A 180 -12.51 4.48 -16.64
CA CYS A 180 -13.21 5.62 -17.18
C CYS A 180 -13.70 5.33 -18.61
N ASP A 181 -14.72 6.07 -19.03
CA ASP A 181 -15.29 6.05 -20.37
C ASP A 181 -15.90 7.43 -20.71
N LEU A 182 -16.59 7.56 -21.83
CA LEU A 182 -17.21 8.84 -22.23
C LEU A 182 -18.25 9.37 -21.21
N ASN A 183 -18.87 8.50 -20.41
CA ASN A 183 -19.88 8.90 -19.42
C ASN A 183 -19.26 9.18 -18.05
N ASN A 184 -18.10 8.56 -17.76
CA ASN A 184 -17.35 8.75 -16.51
C ASN A 184 -15.91 9.12 -16.87
N PRO A 185 -15.66 10.36 -17.32
CA PRO A 185 -14.37 10.73 -17.89
C PRO A 185 -13.28 10.95 -16.85
N ALA A 186 -12.03 10.67 -17.22
CA ALA A 186 -10.83 10.84 -16.39
C ALA A 186 -9.69 11.42 -17.23
N SER A 187 -9.88 12.64 -17.75
CA SER A 187 -9.00 13.27 -18.73
C SER A 187 -7.53 13.35 -18.31
N SER A 188 -7.19 13.68 -17.06
CA SER A 188 -5.79 13.78 -16.61
C SER A 188 -5.05 12.46 -16.78
N VAL A 189 -5.55 11.38 -16.17
CA VAL A 189 -4.88 10.07 -16.20
C VAL A 189 -4.87 9.46 -17.60
N VAL A 190 -5.93 9.66 -18.38
CA VAL A 190 -6.01 9.18 -19.77
C VAL A 190 -4.95 9.85 -20.64
N VAL A 191 -4.79 11.16 -20.49
CA VAL A 191 -3.89 11.92 -21.37
C VAL A 191 -2.44 11.91 -20.89
N GLU A 192 -2.16 11.78 -19.59
CA GLU A 192 -0.82 11.48 -19.09
C GLU A 192 -0.36 10.09 -19.58
N THR A 193 -1.29 9.11 -19.65
CA THR A 193 -1.01 7.81 -20.28
C THR A 193 -0.71 7.97 -21.78
N ALA A 194 -1.42 8.84 -22.49
CA ALA A 194 -1.12 9.16 -23.88
C ALA A 194 0.28 9.77 -24.04
N ALA A 195 0.68 10.69 -23.16
CA ALA A 195 2.02 11.27 -23.12
C ALA A 195 3.09 10.19 -22.91
N SER A 196 2.86 9.27 -21.96
CA SER A 196 3.74 8.15 -21.67
C SER A 196 3.97 7.25 -22.89
N LEU A 197 2.89 6.81 -23.54
CA LEU A 197 2.95 5.94 -24.72
C LEU A 197 3.59 6.65 -25.93
N ALA A 198 3.29 7.94 -26.14
CA ALA A 198 3.90 8.73 -27.20
C ALA A 198 5.42 8.88 -26.99
N ALA A 199 5.86 9.25 -25.78
CA ALA A 199 7.27 9.37 -25.43
C ALA A 199 8.00 8.02 -25.54
N ALA A 200 7.38 6.95 -25.04
CA ALA A 200 7.91 5.59 -25.14
C ALA A 200 8.11 5.17 -26.60
N SER A 201 7.12 5.46 -27.48
CA SER A 201 7.19 5.13 -28.90
C SER A 201 8.40 5.74 -29.63
N ILE A 202 8.97 6.83 -29.11
CA ILE A 202 10.18 7.44 -29.67
C ILE A 202 11.40 6.64 -29.22
N VAL A 203 11.55 6.43 -27.92
CA VAL A 203 12.79 5.89 -27.33
C VAL A 203 12.94 4.39 -27.53
N ILE A 204 11.85 3.63 -27.69
CA ILE A 204 11.89 2.20 -27.98
C ILE A 204 11.95 1.89 -29.47
N ARG A 205 11.79 2.88 -30.37
CA ARG A 205 11.61 2.66 -31.81
C ARG A 205 12.76 1.88 -32.46
N GLU A 206 13.99 2.19 -32.08
CA GLU A 206 15.19 1.49 -32.57
C GLU A 206 15.27 0.05 -32.07
N ARG A 207 14.75 -0.23 -30.87
CA ARG A 207 14.70 -1.57 -30.29
C ARG A 207 13.57 -2.40 -30.88
N ASN A 208 12.38 -1.83 -31.02
CA ASN A 208 11.18 -2.51 -31.48
C ASN A 208 10.19 -1.52 -32.13
N SER A 209 10.28 -1.38 -33.45
CA SER A 209 9.43 -0.44 -34.21
C SER A 209 7.95 -0.83 -34.21
N GLN A 210 7.61 -2.13 -34.22
CA GLN A 210 6.21 -2.59 -34.24
C GLN A 210 5.49 -2.28 -32.92
N LYS A 211 6.17 -2.50 -31.80
CA LYS A 211 5.66 -2.13 -30.48
C LYS A 211 5.57 -0.60 -30.34
N ALA A 212 6.55 0.12 -30.86
CA ALA A 212 6.50 1.59 -30.91
C ALA A 212 5.28 2.10 -31.71
N ASP A 213 4.94 1.48 -32.84
CA ASP A 213 3.73 1.82 -33.62
C ASP A 213 2.45 1.51 -32.83
N THR A 214 2.44 0.42 -32.07
CA THR A 214 1.32 0.06 -31.18
C THR A 214 1.13 1.12 -30.09
N TYR A 215 2.20 1.51 -29.40
CA TYR A 215 2.14 2.56 -28.38
C TYR A 215 1.65 3.88 -28.95
N LEU A 216 2.17 4.28 -30.11
CA LEU A 216 1.77 5.52 -30.77
C LEU A 216 0.28 5.51 -31.16
N GLN A 217 -0.24 4.37 -31.65
CA GLN A 217 -1.65 4.23 -31.96
C GLN A 217 -2.53 4.41 -30.71
N HIS A 218 -2.18 3.75 -29.59
CA HIS A 218 -2.91 3.91 -28.34
C HIS A 218 -2.81 5.34 -27.79
N ALA A 219 -1.65 6.00 -27.90
CA ALA A 219 -1.48 7.39 -27.49
C ALA A 219 -2.41 8.34 -28.24
N ILE A 220 -2.51 8.19 -29.57
CA ILE A 220 -3.39 9.01 -30.42
C ILE A 220 -4.87 8.82 -30.01
N GLU A 221 -5.27 7.58 -29.74
CA GLU A 221 -6.64 7.27 -29.33
C GLU A 221 -6.99 7.80 -27.94
N LEU A 222 -6.12 7.60 -26.95
CA LEU A 222 -6.30 8.12 -25.59
C LEU A 222 -6.32 9.65 -25.58
N PHE A 223 -5.50 10.31 -26.42
CA PHE A 223 -5.55 11.75 -26.57
C PHE A 223 -6.89 12.25 -27.15
N ASP A 224 -7.39 11.62 -28.23
CA ASP A 224 -8.74 11.93 -28.76
C ASP A 224 -9.83 11.70 -27.71
N PHE A 225 -9.69 10.65 -26.89
CA PHE A 225 -10.62 10.37 -25.80
C PHE A 225 -10.63 11.51 -24.77
N ALA A 226 -9.48 11.87 -24.20
CA ALA A 226 -9.39 12.89 -23.15
C ALA A 226 -9.72 14.31 -23.65
N ASP A 227 -9.29 14.68 -24.86
CA ASP A 227 -9.57 16.00 -25.46
C ASP A 227 -11.05 16.18 -25.81
N ARG A 228 -11.77 15.07 -26.04
CA ARG A 228 -13.23 15.06 -26.22
C ARG A 228 -13.97 15.23 -24.90
N THR A 229 -13.52 14.58 -23.83
CA THR A 229 -14.26 14.55 -22.56
C THR A 229 -13.95 15.73 -21.64
N ARG A 230 -12.70 16.19 -21.58
CA ARG A 230 -12.23 17.34 -20.79
C ARG A 230 -12.85 17.41 -19.39
N SER A 231 -12.73 16.33 -18.63
CA SER A 231 -13.28 16.21 -17.28
C SER A 231 -12.67 15.02 -16.54
N ASP A 232 -12.51 15.16 -15.23
CA ASP A 232 -12.07 14.09 -14.32
C ASP A 232 -13.21 13.55 -13.43
N ALA A 233 -14.47 13.79 -13.78
CA ALA A 233 -15.61 13.40 -12.95
C ALA A 233 -15.71 11.89 -12.65
N GLY A 234 -15.13 11.03 -13.51
CA GLY A 234 -15.03 9.58 -13.32
C GLY A 234 -13.74 9.10 -12.66
N TYR A 235 -12.80 9.99 -12.36
CA TYR A 235 -11.54 9.69 -11.70
C TYR A 235 -11.67 9.73 -10.17
N THR A 236 -12.43 8.79 -9.62
CA THR A 236 -12.86 8.84 -8.21
C THR A 236 -12.15 7.81 -7.31
N ALA A 237 -11.71 6.67 -7.86
CA ALA A 237 -11.10 5.61 -7.05
C ALA A 237 -9.75 5.99 -6.42
N ALA A 238 -9.11 7.05 -6.93
CA ALA A 238 -7.84 7.59 -6.43
C ALA A 238 -8.00 8.83 -5.54
N THR A 239 -9.24 9.29 -5.29
CA THR A 239 -9.48 10.48 -4.46
C THR A 239 -8.92 10.30 -3.05
N GLY A 240 -8.17 11.30 -2.58
CA GLY A 240 -7.49 11.27 -1.27
C GLY A 240 -6.08 10.67 -1.32
N PHE A 241 -5.67 10.11 -2.45
CA PHE A 241 -4.32 9.60 -2.71
C PHE A 241 -3.66 10.40 -3.84
N TYR A 242 -4.20 10.26 -5.05
CA TYR A 242 -3.75 10.94 -6.26
C TYR A 242 -4.92 11.69 -6.90
N THR A 243 -5.47 12.67 -6.18
CA THR A 243 -6.51 13.56 -6.71
C THR A 243 -5.92 14.48 -7.77
N SER A 244 -6.54 14.53 -8.97
CA SER A 244 -6.12 15.45 -10.03
C SER A 244 -6.45 16.91 -9.68
N GLY A 245 -5.48 17.80 -9.88
CA GLY A 245 -5.61 19.26 -9.83
C GLY A 245 -6.19 19.87 -11.11
N GLY A 246 -6.29 19.10 -12.20
CA GLY A 246 -6.82 19.50 -13.49
C GLY A 246 -6.10 18.82 -14.65
N PHE A 247 -6.70 18.84 -15.85
CA PHE A 247 -6.25 18.05 -17.01
C PHE A 247 -5.68 18.89 -18.17
N ILE A 248 -5.64 20.23 -18.04
CA ILE A 248 -5.26 21.12 -19.15
C ILE A 248 -3.76 21.06 -19.41
N ASP A 249 -2.97 20.99 -18.33
CA ASP A 249 -1.54 20.77 -18.40
C ASP A 249 -1.19 19.40 -18.95
N ASP A 250 -1.86 18.32 -18.51
CA ASP A 250 -1.69 16.98 -19.06
C ASP A 250 -2.02 16.95 -20.57
N LEU A 251 -3.10 17.61 -21.01
CA LEU A 251 -3.45 17.71 -22.43
C LEU A 251 -2.34 18.40 -23.24
N GLY A 252 -1.78 19.50 -22.71
CA GLY A 252 -0.68 20.20 -23.37
C GLY A 252 0.59 19.37 -23.43
N TRP A 253 0.91 18.67 -22.34
CA TRP A 253 2.05 17.76 -22.25
C TRP A 253 1.97 16.60 -23.25
N ALA A 254 0.83 15.91 -23.31
CA ALA A 254 0.63 14.84 -24.29
C ALA A 254 0.63 15.35 -25.73
N ALA A 255 0.06 16.53 -25.99
CA ALA A 255 0.09 17.15 -27.31
C ALA A 255 1.54 17.45 -27.75
N VAL A 256 2.40 17.92 -26.84
CA VAL A 256 3.83 18.07 -27.14
C VAL A 256 4.46 16.73 -27.52
N TRP A 257 4.26 15.68 -26.74
CA TRP A 257 4.85 14.36 -27.04
C TRP A 257 4.33 13.74 -28.33
N LEU A 258 3.03 13.89 -28.61
CA LEU A 258 2.44 13.45 -29.87
C LEU A 258 3.01 14.22 -31.05
N TYR A 259 3.23 15.54 -30.93
CA TYR A 259 3.94 16.30 -31.95
C TYR A 259 5.36 15.77 -32.17
N VAL A 260 6.12 15.53 -31.10
CA VAL A 260 7.49 14.99 -31.22
C VAL A 260 7.49 13.60 -31.87
N ALA A 261 6.51 12.75 -31.56
CA ALA A 261 6.40 11.40 -32.09
C ALA A 261 5.91 11.32 -33.55
N THR A 262 5.05 12.26 -33.98
CA THR A 262 4.35 12.20 -35.28
C THR A 262 4.79 13.25 -36.29
N ASN A 263 5.38 14.35 -35.81
CA ASN A 263 5.60 15.58 -36.57
C ASN A 263 4.31 16.22 -37.16
N ASP A 264 3.13 15.87 -36.62
CA ASP A 264 1.85 16.49 -36.99
C ASP A 264 1.67 17.81 -36.24
N LYS A 265 1.72 18.92 -36.99
CA LYS A 265 1.61 20.28 -36.47
C LYS A 265 0.32 20.57 -35.71
N SER A 266 -0.77 19.83 -35.96
CA SER A 266 -2.02 20.03 -35.24
C SER A 266 -1.87 19.81 -33.73
N TYR A 267 -1.01 18.87 -33.32
CA TYR A 267 -0.67 18.67 -31.92
C TYR A 267 0.17 19.81 -31.35
N LEU A 268 1.12 20.35 -32.12
CA LEU A 268 1.89 21.53 -31.71
C LEU A 268 0.98 22.75 -31.50
N ASP A 269 0.11 23.04 -32.47
CA ASP A 269 -0.82 24.15 -32.40
C ASP A 269 -1.76 24.02 -31.18
N LYS A 270 -2.21 22.80 -30.88
CA LYS A 270 -3.02 22.50 -29.70
C LYS A 270 -2.24 22.66 -28.40
N ALA A 271 -1.01 22.15 -28.32
CA ALA A 271 -0.13 22.33 -27.17
C ALA A 271 0.11 23.82 -26.88
N GLU A 272 0.41 24.60 -27.91
CA GLU A 272 0.62 26.05 -27.78
C GLU A 272 -0.63 26.76 -27.26
N ALA A 273 -1.81 26.42 -27.79
CA ALA A 273 -3.08 26.99 -27.36
C ALA A 273 -3.42 26.68 -25.90
N LEU A 274 -3.18 25.44 -25.45
CA LEU A 274 -3.44 25.01 -24.07
C LEU A 274 -2.45 25.64 -23.09
N MET A 275 -1.18 25.77 -23.47
CA MET A 275 -0.12 26.26 -22.58
C MET A 275 0.01 27.79 -22.56
N ALA A 276 -0.68 28.51 -23.45
CA ALA A 276 -0.57 29.97 -23.58
C ALA A 276 -0.90 30.71 -22.27
N GLU A 277 -1.96 30.30 -21.56
CA GLU A 277 -2.36 30.92 -20.29
C GLU A 277 -1.32 30.66 -19.19
N TYR A 278 -0.85 29.43 -19.07
CA TYR A 278 0.18 29.07 -18.09
C TYR A 278 1.51 29.76 -18.35
N ALA A 279 1.89 29.95 -19.60
CA ALA A 279 3.13 30.64 -19.97
C ALA A 279 3.11 32.14 -19.61
N GLY A 280 1.94 32.73 -19.31
CA GLY A 280 1.80 34.09 -18.79
C GLY A 280 1.89 34.22 -17.27
N GLY A 281 1.75 33.11 -16.52
CA GLY A 281 1.61 33.11 -15.06
C GLY A 281 2.94 33.17 -14.27
N THR A 282 2.81 33.24 -12.94
CA THR A 282 3.90 33.24 -11.94
C THR A 282 3.73 32.11 -10.91
N ASN A 283 3.60 30.86 -11.34
CA ASN A 283 3.49 29.71 -10.44
C ASN A 283 4.88 29.27 -9.92
N THR A 284 4.99 29.10 -8.60
CA THR A 284 6.20 28.73 -7.86
C THR A 284 6.36 27.21 -7.63
N TRP A 285 5.42 26.39 -8.11
CA TRP A 285 5.50 24.92 -8.05
C TRP A 285 6.55 24.35 -9.04
N THR A 286 6.55 23.03 -9.27
CA THR A 286 7.41 22.38 -10.29
C THR A 286 6.74 21.16 -10.89
N GLN A 287 7.38 20.55 -11.88
CA GLN A 287 6.94 19.33 -12.54
C GLN A 287 6.68 18.23 -11.50
N CYS A 288 5.48 17.67 -11.53
CA CYS A 288 5.10 16.47 -10.77
C CYS A 288 3.96 15.74 -11.47
N TRP A 289 3.51 14.62 -10.89
CA TRP A 289 2.42 13.80 -11.43
C TRP A 289 1.08 14.55 -11.60
N ASP A 290 0.91 15.68 -10.91
CA ASP A 290 -0.32 16.50 -10.89
C ASP A 290 -0.18 17.83 -11.65
N ASP A 291 1.05 18.23 -12.00
CA ASP A 291 1.27 19.46 -12.76
C ASP A 291 2.46 19.28 -13.71
N VAL A 292 2.13 18.94 -14.95
CA VAL A 292 3.11 18.64 -16.00
C VAL A 292 3.36 19.81 -16.96
N ARG A 293 2.79 20.99 -16.66
CA ARG A 293 2.93 22.18 -17.53
C ARG A 293 4.37 22.63 -17.66
N TYR A 294 5.20 22.41 -16.64
CA TYR A 294 6.58 22.86 -16.60
C TYR A 294 7.42 22.17 -17.67
N GLY A 295 7.29 20.86 -17.78
CA GLY A 295 7.91 20.06 -18.85
C GLY A 295 7.35 20.42 -20.22
N ALA A 296 6.02 20.56 -20.33
CA ALA A 296 5.38 20.92 -21.60
C ALA A 296 5.86 22.28 -22.13
N ILE A 297 5.88 23.30 -21.28
CA ILE A 297 6.36 24.65 -21.62
C ILE A 297 7.86 24.64 -21.95
N LEU A 298 8.66 23.84 -21.24
CA LEU A 298 10.09 23.69 -21.54
C LEU A 298 10.31 23.11 -22.93
N LEU A 299 9.63 22.01 -23.26
CA LEU A 299 9.70 21.41 -24.58
C LEU A 299 9.18 22.37 -25.66
N LEU A 300 8.09 23.10 -25.42
CA LEU A 300 7.61 24.14 -26.33
C LEU A 300 8.63 25.26 -26.55
N ALA A 301 9.35 25.68 -25.51
CA ALA A 301 10.44 26.65 -25.66
C ALA A 301 11.52 26.09 -26.60
N LYS A 302 11.93 24.83 -26.42
CA LYS A 302 12.91 24.15 -27.29
C LYS A 302 12.43 23.99 -28.74
N ILE A 303 11.16 23.63 -28.93
CA ILE A 303 10.56 23.35 -30.24
C ILE A 303 10.33 24.64 -31.03
N THR A 304 9.79 25.68 -30.38
CA THR A 304 9.30 26.89 -31.06
C THR A 304 10.26 28.07 -30.97
N ASN A 305 11.18 28.07 -30.00
CA ASN A 305 12.04 29.18 -29.64
C ASN A 305 11.30 30.51 -29.32
N LYS A 306 10.01 30.44 -28.98
CA LYS A 306 9.18 31.62 -28.66
C LYS A 306 9.52 32.18 -27.27
N ASP A 307 9.59 33.50 -27.17
CA ASP A 307 9.99 34.21 -25.95
C ASP A 307 9.02 34.00 -24.77
N ILE A 308 7.73 33.78 -25.04
CA ILE A 308 6.74 33.53 -24.00
C ILE A 308 7.06 32.25 -23.20
N TYR A 309 7.44 31.17 -23.89
CA TYR A 309 7.78 29.90 -23.24
C TYR A 309 9.14 29.96 -22.58
N LYS A 310 10.17 30.54 -23.25
CA LYS A 310 11.48 30.78 -22.62
C LYS A 310 11.35 31.57 -21.33
N GLY A 311 10.62 32.68 -21.38
CA GLY A 311 10.36 33.51 -20.22
C GLY A 311 9.62 32.76 -19.11
N ALA A 312 8.69 31.87 -19.44
CA ALA A 312 7.97 31.06 -18.45
C ALA A 312 8.88 30.03 -17.76
N VAL A 313 9.67 29.28 -18.53
CA VAL A 313 10.66 28.33 -17.97
C VAL A 313 11.63 29.06 -17.07
N GLU A 314 12.19 30.17 -17.56
CA GLU A 314 13.16 30.95 -16.82
C GLU A 314 12.59 31.55 -15.54
N ARG A 315 11.35 32.05 -15.53
CA ARG A 315 10.71 32.53 -14.29
C ARG A 315 10.60 31.42 -13.25
N ASN A 316 10.25 30.21 -13.67
CA ASN A 316 10.17 29.08 -12.74
C ASN A 316 11.56 28.65 -12.25
N LEU A 317 12.52 28.44 -13.15
CA LEU A 317 13.88 28.03 -12.77
C LEU A 317 14.61 29.11 -11.96
N ASP A 318 14.37 30.40 -12.23
CA ASP A 318 14.89 31.50 -11.41
C ASP A 318 14.26 31.48 -10.01
N HIS A 319 12.97 31.16 -9.87
CA HIS A 319 12.36 30.96 -8.57
C HIS A 319 13.04 29.81 -7.80
N TRP A 320 13.16 28.64 -8.42
CA TRP A 320 13.79 27.46 -7.81
C TRP A 320 15.27 27.67 -7.48
N THR A 321 15.98 28.45 -8.29
CA THR A 321 17.41 28.71 -8.06
C THR A 321 17.63 29.75 -6.95
N TYR A 322 16.79 30.80 -6.87
CA TYR A 322 17.11 31.99 -6.07
C TYR A 322 16.09 32.34 -4.98
N ASN A 323 14.83 31.95 -5.12
CA ASN A 323 13.72 32.51 -4.33
C ASN A 323 12.88 31.46 -3.58
N ILE A 324 13.04 30.18 -3.87
CA ILE A 324 12.41 29.11 -3.08
C ILE A 324 13.01 29.06 -1.67
N THR A 325 12.28 28.48 -0.72
CA THR A 325 12.83 28.16 0.59
C THR A 325 14.01 27.19 0.43
N TYR A 326 15.16 27.53 1.01
CA TYR A 326 16.29 26.63 1.13
C TYR A 326 16.47 26.18 2.58
N THR A 327 16.68 24.89 2.78
CA THR A 327 17.09 24.37 4.08
C THR A 327 18.50 24.88 4.44
N PRO A 328 18.89 24.86 5.74
CA PRO A 328 20.24 25.24 6.16
C PRO A 328 21.39 24.56 5.39
N LYS A 329 21.21 23.31 4.95
CA LYS A 329 22.20 22.55 4.16
C LYS A 329 22.00 22.64 2.64
N GLY A 330 21.07 23.45 2.16
CA GLY A 330 20.97 23.83 0.74
C GLY A 330 20.04 22.99 -0.13
N LEU A 331 19.07 22.28 0.46
CA LEU A 331 17.96 21.69 -0.29
C LEU A 331 16.92 22.77 -0.64
N ALA A 332 16.55 22.86 -1.91
CA ALA A 332 15.40 23.63 -2.37
C ALA A 332 14.12 22.91 -1.91
N TRP A 333 13.47 23.46 -0.89
CA TRP A 333 12.41 22.81 -0.15
C TRP A 333 11.05 23.42 -0.50
N LEU A 334 10.21 22.64 -1.18
CA LEU A 334 8.88 23.07 -1.62
C LEU A 334 7.80 22.80 -0.58
N THR A 335 7.77 21.57 -0.05
CA THR A 335 6.77 21.09 0.92
C THR A 335 7.33 19.90 1.68
N GLY A 336 6.68 19.53 2.79
CA GLY A 336 7.08 18.41 3.64
C GLY A 336 6.90 17.03 3.01
N TRP A 337 6.00 16.89 2.02
CA TRP A 337 5.77 15.61 1.35
C TRP A 337 6.65 15.45 0.11
N GLY A 338 7.61 14.54 0.14
CA GLY A 338 8.49 14.28 -1.01
C GLY A 338 9.32 15.50 -1.42
N SER A 339 9.94 16.17 -0.44
CA SER A 339 10.78 17.35 -0.68
C SER A 339 11.90 17.06 -1.69
N LEU A 340 12.55 15.89 -1.59
CA LEU A 340 13.60 15.46 -2.52
C LEU A 340 13.07 15.15 -3.92
N ARG A 341 11.87 14.59 -4.04
CA ARG A 341 11.21 14.35 -5.35
C ARG A 341 11.07 15.65 -6.12
N TYR A 342 10.62 16.73 -5.47
CA TYR A 342 10.46 18.00 -6.16
C TYR A 342 11.80 18.64 -6.52
N ALA A 343 12.76 18.67 -5.59
CA ALA A 343 14.08 19.26 -5.84
C ALA A 343 14.84 18.55 -6.97
N THR A 344 14.82 17.21 -6.98
CA THR A 344 15.51 16.41 -8.01
C THR A 344 14.81 16.48 -9.36
N THR A 345 13.48 16.65 -9.39
CA THR A 345 12.74 16.89 -10.63
C THR A 345 13.00 18.29 -11.19
N ALA A 346 13.00 19.33 -10.35
CA ALA A 346 13.39 20.68 -10.75
C ALA A 346 14.84 20.72 -11.28
N ALA A 347 15.75 19.94 -10.67
CA ALA A 347 17.13 19.77 -11.15
C ALA A 347 17.16 19.17 -12.57
N PHE A 348 16.35 18.16 -12.85
CA PHE A 348 16.25 17.59 -14.20
C PHE A 348 15.78 18.63 -15.23
N LEU A 349 14.72 19.40 -14.93
CA LEU A 349 14.26 20.48 -15.81
C LEU A 349 15.34 21.55 -16.02
N ALA A 350 16.03 21.94 -14.95
CA ALA A 350 17.13 22.91 -15.00
C ALA A 350 18.26 22.43 -15.93
N PHE A 351 18.61 21.15 -15.86
CA PHE A 351 19.61 20.55 -16.74
C PHE A 351 19.18 20.54 -18.21
N VAL A 352 17.94 20.12 -18.50
CA VAL A 352 17.46 20.06 -19.89
C VAL A 352 17.40 21.46 -20.50
N TYR A 353 16.92 22.46 -19.75
CA TYR A 353 16.89 23.84 -20.24
C TYR A 353 18.30 24.40 -20.40
N ALA A 354 19.19 24.19 -19.43
CA ALA A 354 20.56 24.68 -19.47
C ALA A 354 21.38 24.07 -20.62
N ASP A 355 21.08 22.83 -21.06
CA ASP A 355 21.75 22.22 -22.21
C ASP A 355 21.32 22.83 -23.54
N TRP A 356 20.11 23.35 -23.62
CA TRP A 356 19.59 23.93 -24.84
C TRP A 356 20.29 25.26 -25.20
N SER A 357 20.55 25.47 -26.48
CA SER A 357 21.23 26.68 -26.97
C SER A 357 20.41 27.97 -26.79
N GLY A 358 19.10 27.86 -26.58
CA GLY A 358 18.23 29.01 -26.30
C GLY A 358 18.25 29.48 -24.84
N CYS A 359 18.88 28.74 -23.92
CA CYS A 359 19.12 29.21 -22.56
C CYS A 359 20.22 30.28 -22.53
N PRO A 360 19.97 31.47 -21.95
CA PRO A 360 20.97 32.53 -21.83
C PRO A 360 22.21 32.08 -21.05
N GLU A 361 23.40 32.46 -21.52
CA GLU A 361 24.67 32.00 -20.95
C GLU A 361 24.84 32.32 -19.46
N ASN A 362 24.34 33.48 -19.01
CA ASN A 362 24.38 33.88 -17.61
C ASN A 362 23.48 33.00 -16.72
N LYS A 363 22.39 32.44 -17.26
CA LYS A 363 21.46 31.54 -16.56
C LYS A 363 21.89 30.08 -16.63
N ARG A 364 22.46 29.66 -17.76
CA ARG A 364 23.01 28.30 -18.00
C ARG A 364 23.88 27.84 -16.81
N THR A 365 24.86 28.65 -16.43
CA THR A 365 25.78 28.30 -15.33
C THR A 365 25.04 28.16 -13.99
N ALA A 366 24.06 29.01 -13.71
CA ALA A 366 23.32 28.97 -12.47
C ALA A 366 22.43 27.73 -12.38
N TYR A 367 21.72 27.39 -13.45
CA TYR A 367 20.84 26.23 -13.52
C TYR A 367 21.62 24.91 -13.43
N LEU A 368 22.80 24.82 -14.08
CA LEU A 368 23.70 23.67 -13.92
C LEU A 368 24.15 23.49 -12.46
N LYS A 369 24.56 24.58 -11.79
CA LYS A 369 24.99 24.55 -10.38
C LYS A 369 23.84 24.22 -9.42
N PHE A 370 22.65 24.74 -9.70
CA PHE A 370 21.44 24.39 -8.96
C PHE A 370 21.15 22.90 -9.09
N GLY A 371 21.08 22.37 -10.30
CA GLY A 371 20.81 20.95 -10.51
C GLY A 371 21.86 20.06 -9.81
N GLU A 372 23.14 20.39 -9.95
CA GLU A 372 24.23 19.69 -9.27
C GLU A 372 24.07 19.70 -7.75
N SER A 373 23.75 20.85 -7.15
CA SER A 373 23.63 20.95 -5.69
C SER A 373 22.49 20.09 -5.15
N GLN A 374 21.34 20.05 -5.85
CA GLN A 374 20.19 19.25 -5.42
C GLN A 374 20.46 17.75 -5.54
N ILE A 375 21.11 17.30 -6.62
CA ILE A 375 21.48 15.88 -6.75
C ILE A 375 22.54 15.49 -5.72
N ASN A 376 23.54 16.34 -5.51
CA ASN A 376 24.55 16.08 -4.48
C ASN A 376 23.94 16.05 -3.07
N TYR A 377 22.90 16.85 -2.79
CA TYR A 377 22.13 16.77 -1.54
C TYR A 377 21.49 15.39 -1.36
N ALA A 378 20.75 14.90 -2.37
CA ALA A 378 20.12 13.59 -2.33
C ALA A 378 21.14 12.45 -2.17
N LEU A 379 22.32 12.59 -2.77
CA LEU A 379 23.34 11.55 -2.77
C LEU A 379 24.24 11.53 -1.52
N GLY A 380 24.43 12.65 -0.83
CA GLY A 380 25.28 12.63 0.37
C GLY A 380 25.88 13.92 0.90
N SER A 381 25.68 15.08 0.27
CA SER A 381 26.42 16.31 0.64
C SER A 381 26.16 16.78 2.07
N THR A 382 25.07 16.32 2.69
CA THR A 382 24.70 16.59 4.08
C THR A 382 25.40 15.71 5.12
N GLY A 383 26.20 14.74 4.66
CA GLY A 383 26.85 13.70 5.48
C GLY A 383 26.17 12.33 5.43
N ARG A 384 25.03 12.18 4.74
CA ARG A 384 24.31 10.91 4.54
C ARG A 384 23.57 10.88 3.21
N SER A 385 23.41 9.70 2.63
CA SER A 385 22.57 9.52 1.44
C SER A 385 21.09 9.46 1.78
N PHE A 386 20.24 9.86 0.83
CA PHE A 386 18.79 9.65 0.84
C PHE A 386 18.34 8.66 -0.26
N LEU A 387 19.30 8.03 -0.94
CA LEU A 387 19.04 7.00 -1.95
C LEU A 387 19.34 5.62 -1.34
N VAL A 388 18.31 4.79 -1.16
CA VAL A 388 18.43 3.51 -0.47
C VAL A 388 19.50 2.62 -1.12
N GLY A 389 20.38 2.07 -0.31
CA GLY A 389 21.47 1.19 -0.73
C GLY A 389 22.62 1.89 -1.46
N PHE A 390 22.70 3.23 -1.50
CA PHE A 390 23.77 4.00 -2.14
C PHE A 390 24.53 4.89 -1.14
N GLY A 391 25.85 5.01 -1.31
CA GLY A 391 26.65 5.90 -0.47
C GLY A 391 26.71 5.50 1.00
N GLN A 392 27.03 6.47 1.87
CA GLN A 392 27.13 6.23 3.32
C GLN A 392 25.82 6.57 4.03
N ASN A 393 25.48 5.79 5.07
CA ASN A 393 24.34 6.03 5.95
C ASN A 393 23.02 6.28 5.20
N TYR A 394 22.77 5.48 4.17
CA TYR A 394 21.50 5.51 3.43
C TYR A 394 20.34 5.04 4.31
N PRO A 395 19.08 5.35 3.95
CA PRO A 395 17.89 4.94 4.73
C PRO A 395 17.75 3.41 4.82
N GLN A 396 17.55 2.89 6.02
CA GLN A 396 17.37 1.46 6.29
C GLN A 396 15.89 1.06 6.44
N HIS A 397 15.00 2.02 6.71
CA HIS A 397 13.60 1.77 7.01
C HIS A 397 12.65 2.56 6.09
N PRO A 398 12.77 2.44 4.75
CA PRO A 398 11.78 3.05 3.86
C PRO A 398 10.37 2.51 4.17
N HIS A 399 9.33 3.31 3.99
CA HIS A 399 7.95 2.87 4.14
C HIS A 399 7.57 1.97 2.97
N HIS A 400 7.98 0.69 2.97
CA HIS A 400 7.77 -0.19 1.82
C HIS A 400 7.48 -1.66 2.18
N ARG A 401 6.25 -2.12 1.90
CA ARG A 401 5.73 -3.44 2.30
C ARG A 401 6.59 -4.60 1.79
N ASN A 402 6.97 -4.59 0.51
CA ASN A 402 7.74 -5.69 -0.09
C ASN A 402 9.20 -5.72 0.36
N ALA A 403 9.78 -4.58 0.75
CA ALA A 403 11.17 -4.53 1.18
C ALA A 403 11.31 -4.85 2.67
N HIS A 404 10.33 -4.38 3.46
CA HIS A 404 10.16 -4.82 4.83
C HIS A 404 9.85 -6.32 4.90
N SER A 405 8.91 -6.76 4.04
CA SER A 405 8.51 -8.15 3.86
C SER A 405 8.06 -8.77 5.19
N SER A 406 7.09 -8.13 5.85
CA SER A 406 6.52 -8.66 7.09
C SER A 406 5.84 -10.00 6.83
N TRP A 407 6.08 -10.98 7.70
CA TRP A 407 5.29 -12.20 7.74
C TRP A 407 4.06 -12.09 8.66
N ALA A 408 4.00 -11.05 9.51
CA ALA A 408 3.06 -10.96 10.62
C ALA A 408 1.99 -9.86 10.43
N ASN A 409 1.88 -9.29 9.22
CA ASN A 409 0.98 -8.16 8.95
C ASN A 409 1.24 -6.95 9.87
N SER A 410 2.52 -6.58 10.06
CA SER A 410 2.93 -5.54 11.01
C SER A 410 4.13 -4.77 10.50
N MET A 411 4.11 -3.45 10.64
CA MET A 411 5.25 -2.57 10.34
C MET A 411 6.42 -2.70 11.32
N ARG A 412 6.19 -3.33 12.47
CA ARG A 412 7.20 -3.49 13.52
C ARG A 412 7.79 -4.91 13.57
N ILE A 413 7.33 -5.81 12.69
CA ILE A 413 7.77 -7.21 12.65
C ILE A 413 8.13 -7.62 11.23
N PRO A 414 9.40 -7.92 10.94
CA PRO A 414 10.57 -7.76 11.82
C PRO A 414 10.90 -6.30 12.16
N GLU A 415 11.83 -6.05 13.10
CA GLU A 415 12.29 -4.69 13.46
C GLU A 415 13.19 -4.05 12.39
N TYR A 416 13.50 -4.79 11.32
CA TYR A 416 14.42 -4.40 10.25
C TYR A 416 13.81 -4.73 8.89
N HIS A 417 14.26 -4.06 7.82
CA HIS A 417 13.92 -4.46 6.47
C HIS A 417 14.67 -5.73 6.07
N ARG A 418 13.95 -6.74 5.56
CA ARG A 418 14.58 -7.98 5.08
C ARG A 418 15.33 -7.80 3.78
N HIS A 419 14.95 -6.81 2.98
CA HIS A 419 15.51 -6.56 1.66
C HIS A 419 16.00 -5.12 1.53
N ILE A 420 17.02 -4.92 0.70
CA ILE A 420 17.51 -3.59 0.36
C ILE A 420 16.79 -3.12 -0.91
N LEU A 421 15.96 -2.08 -0.77
CA LEU A 421 15.24 -1.47 -1.89
C LEU A 421 16.16 -0.53 -2.69
N TYR A 422 17.18 -1.10 -3.34
CA TYR A 422 18.23 -0.32 -4.01
C TYR A 422 17.66 0.76 -4.94
N GLY A 423 18.15 1.98 -4.75
CA GLY A 423 17.86 3.11 -5.60
C GLY A 423 16.58 3.86 -5.29
N ALA A 424 15.77 3.43 -4.33
CA ALA A 424 14.60 4.20 -3.92
C ALA A 424 15.03 5.54 -3.31
N LEU A 425 14.48 6.65 -3.81
CA LEU A 425 14.64 7.98 -3.22
C LEU A 425 13.54 8.15 -2.17
N VAL A 426 13.92 8.33 -0.92
CA VAL A 426 12.95 8.63 0.16
C VAL A 426 12.38 10.04 0.02
N GLY A 427 11.25 10.32 0.66
CA GLY A 427 10.61 11.63 0.63
C GLY A 427 11.54 12.79 1.01
N GLY A 428 12.40 12.56 2.00
CA GLY A 428 13.46 13.49 2.38
C GLY A 428 13.15 14.29 3.64
N PRO A 429 14.05 15.21 4.01
CA PRO A 429 14.00 15.89 5.29
C PRO A 429 12.94 16.99 5.36
N GLY A 430 12.67 17.43 6.59
CA GLY A 430 11.98 18.67 6.89
C GLY A 430 12.75 19.92 6.42
N SER A 431 12.13 21.10 6.57
CA SER A 431 12.69 22.38 6.12
C SER A 431 13.97 22.80 6.85
N ASP A 432 14.32 22.11 7.93
CA ASP A 432 15.50 22.32 8.77
C ASP A 432 16.57 21.23 8.62
N ASP A 433 16.46 20.39 7.57
CA ASP A 433 17.31 19.21 7.33
C ASP A 433 17.14 18.07 8.35
N SER A 434 16.14 18.14 9.23
CA SER A 434 15.81 17.03 10.13
C SER A 434 15.27 15.83 9.34
N TYR A 435 15.78 14.65 9.65
CA TYR A 435 15.38 13.40 9.02
C TYR A 435 15.39 12.25 10.02
N ASN A 436 14.24 11.56 10.11
CA ASN A 436 14.05 10.36 10.92
C ASN A 436 13.92 9.14 10.00
N ASP A 437 14.74 8.11 10.19
CA ASP A 437 14.69 6.85 9.42
C ASP A 437 13.83 5.82 10.17
N ASP A 438 12.51 5.94 10.01
CA ASP A 438 11.49 5.12 10.66
C ASP A 438 10.44 4.72 9.62
N ILE A 439 10.15 3.42 9.57
CA ILE A 439 9.17 2.81 8.67
C ILE A 439 7.78 3.40 8.83
N THR A 440 7.39 3.92 10.01
CA THR A 440 6.09 4.57 10.20
C THR A 440 6.06 6.02 9.74
N ASP A 441 7.20 6.66 9.51
CA ASP A 441 7.24 8.02 8.97
C ASP A 441 7.03 8.00 7.44
N TYR A 442 5.77 7.85 7.02
CA TYR A 442 5.37 7.88 5.62
C TYR A 442 5.49 9.29 4.97
N VAL A 443 5.94 10.32 5.70
CA VAL A 443 6.24 11.62 5.11
C VAL A 443 7.67 11.63 4.59
N GLN A 444 8.61 11.23 5.44
CA GLN A 444 10.04 11.33 5.17
C GLN A 444 10.63 10.06 4.56
N ASN A 445 10.06 8.88 4.87
CA ASN A 445 10.52 7.56 4.40
C ASN A 445 9.67 6.92 3.31
N GLU A 446 8.58 7.56 2.87
CA GLU A 446 7.87 7.08 1.69
C GLU A 446 8.77 7.07 0.47
N VAL A 447 8.54 6.08 -0.39
CA VAL A 447 9.24 5.88 -1.65
C VAL A 447 8.18 5.65 -2.72
N ALA A 448 8.34 6.23 -3.90
CA ALA A 448 7.33 6.11 -4.95
C ALA A 448 7.92 6.14 -6.35
N CYS A 449 7.18 5.60 -7.32
CA CYS A 449 7.54 5.66 -8.74
C CYS A 449 7.85 7.10 -9.19
N ASP A 450 7.03 8.07 -8.77
CA ASP A 450 7.17 9.46 -9.15
C ASP A 450 8.36 10.16 -8.45
N TYR A 451 8.77 9.67 -7.28
CA TYR A 451 9.95 10.18 -6.56
C TYR A 451 11.24 9.90 -7.32
N ASN A 452 11.31 8.73 -7.95
CA ASN A 452 12.46 8.31 -8.73
C ASN A 452 12.48 8.88 -10.17
N ALA A 453 11.35 9.38 -10.66
CA ALA A 453 11.18 9.71 -12.08
C ALA A 453 12.12 10.83 -12.54
N GLY A 454 12.11 11.98 -11.83
CA GLY A 454 12.97 13.13 -12.14
C GLY A 454 14.45 12.87 -11.86
N ILE A 455 14.77 12.20 -10.74
CA ILE A 455 16.16 11.94 -10.34
C ILE A 455 16.89 11.03 -11.34
N VAL A 456 16.21 10.10 -12.03
CA VAL A 456 16.86 9.28 -13.09
C VAL A 456 17.38 10.15 -14.22
N GLY A 457 16.58 11.12 -14.71
CA GLY A 457 17.02 12.07 -15.74
C GLY A 457 18.14 12.98 -15.26
N ALA A 458 18.06 13.46 -14.02
CA ALA A 458 19.10 14.28 -13.43
C ALA A 458 20.43 13.51 -13.23
N LEU A 459 20.37 12.25 -12.79
CA LEU A 459 21.54 11.39 -12.63
C LEU A 459 22.19 11.04 -13.97
N ALA A 460 21.39 10.84 -15.02
CA ALA A 460 21.89 10.66 -16.38
C ALA A 460 22.70 11.89 -16.83
N LYS A 461 22.21 13.10 -16.55
CA LYS A 461 22.97 14.33 -16.80
C LYS A 461 24.25 14.40 -15.96
N MET A 462 24.16 14.16 -14.65
CA MET A 462 25.31 14.19 -13.75
C MET A 462 26.40 13.20 -14.17
N TYR A 463 26.00 12.01 -14.63
CA TYR A 463 26.91 11.03 -15.20
C TYR A 463 27.60 11.54 -16.48
N LEU A 464 26.89 12.26 -17.37
CA LEU A 464 27.53 12.86 -18.55
C LEU A 464 28.53 13.96 -18.18
N MET A 465 28.23 14.76 -17.15
CA MET A 465 29.12 15.84 -16.68
C MET A 465 30.36 15.31 -15.97
N TYR A 466 30.19 14.29 -15.11
CA TYR A 466 31.21 13.91 -14.13
C TYR A 466 31.65 12.44 -14.24
N GLY A 467 30.79 11.55 -14.74
CA GLY A 467 31.05 10.11 -14.83
C GLY A 467 30.72 9.38 -13.52
N GLY A 468 31.55 8.40 -13.17
CA GLY A 468 31.31 7.44 -12.08
C GLY A 468 30.88 6.10 -12.65
N ASP A 469 31.65 5.05 -12.43
CA ASP A 469 31.40 3.75 -13.04
C ASP A 469 30.29 3.00 -12.29
N PRO A 470 29.24 2.52 -12.99
CA PRO A 470 28.26 1.60 -12.41
C PRO A 470 28.93 0.32 -11.92
N ILE A 471 28.28 -0.38 -10.99
CA ILE A 471 28.76 -1.68 -10.52
C ILE A 471 28.58 -2.71 -11.66
N PRO A 472 29.65 -3.36 -12.15
CA PRO A 472 29.52 -4.32 -13.23
C PRO A 472 28.63 -5.50 -12.83
N ASN A 473 27.66 -5.86 -13.68
CA ASN A 473 26.74 -6.98 -13.45
C ASN A 473 26.01 -6.92 -12.10
N PHE A 474 25.65 -5.71 -11.64
CA PHE A 474 24.92 -5.53 -10.39
C PHE A 474 23.60 -6.31 -10.39
N LYS A 475 23.36 -7.03 -9.29
CA LYS A 475 22.14 -7.79 -8.99
C LYS A 475 21.84 -7.68 -7.50
N ALA A 476 20.57 -7.79 -7.15
CA ALA A 476 20.07 -7.87 -5.78
C ALA A 476 19.72 -9.32 -5.44
N ILE A 477 20.70 -10.22 -5.58
CA ILE A 477 20.57 -11.62 -5.16
C ILE A 477 21.02 -11.69 -3.70
N GLU A 478 20.06 -11.63 -2.80
CA GLU A 478 20.29 -11.60 -1.36
C GLU A 478 20.36 -13.02 -0.78
N LYS A 479 21.17 -13.19 0.25
CA LYS A 479 21.13 -14.40 1.07
C LYS A 479 19.97 -14.27 2.06
N PRO A 480 19.07 -15.26 2.19
CA PRO A 480 18.05 -15.26 3.23
C PRO A 480 18.66 -15.02 4.62
N THR A 481 18.13 -14.03 5.33
CA THR A 481 18.61 -13.61 6.66
C THR A 481 17.86 -14.29 7.81
N ASN A 482 16.75 -14.97 7.50
CA ASN A 482 16.00 -15.81 8.44
C ASN A 482 15.70 -17.20 7.83
N ASP A 483 15.48 -18.20 8.69
CA ASP A 483 14.88 -19.46 8.25
C ASP A 483 13.47 -19.19 7.73
N GLU A 484 13.20 -19.61 6.49
CA GLU A 484 11.93 -19.31 5.82
C GLU A 484 10.80 -20.24 6.26
N ILE A 485 11.08 -21.54 6.39
CA ILE A 485 10.14 -22.54 6.91
C ILE A 485 10.86 -23.23 8.05
N PHE A 486 10.20 -23.40 9.20
CA PHE A 486 10.77 -24.13 10.32
C PHE A 486 9.68 -24.62 11.27
N VAL A 487 10.08 -25.52 12.18
CA VAL A 487 9.22 -26.02 13.26
C VAL A 487 9.80 -25.63 14.60
N GLU A 488 8.96 -25.06 15.45
CA GLU A 488 9.22 -24.96 16.88
C GLU A 488 8.41 -25.99 17.65
N SER A 489 8.94 -26.47 18.76
CA SER A 489 8.24 -27.43 19.61
C SER A 489 8.61 -27.26 21.08
N LYS A 490 7.74 -27.71 21.95
CA LYS A 490 7.95 -27.81 23.40
C LYS A 490 7.19 -28.99 23.98
N PHE A 491 7.52 -29.32 25.23
CA PHE A 491 6.69 -30.22 26.03
C PHE A 491 5.25 -29.69 26.12
N GLY A 492 4.29 -30.60 25.96
CA GLY A 492 2.88 -30.35 26.24
C GLY A 492 2.60 -30.12 27.72
N ASN A 493 1.33 -29.95 28.07
CA ASN A 493 0.90 -29.54 29.41
C ASN A 493 1.17 -30.61 30.48
N SER A 494 1.35 -31.86 30.07
CA SER A 494 1.64 -32.97 30.95
C SER A 494 2.68 -33.91 30.35
N GLN A 495 3.45 -34.58 31.19
CA GLN A 495 4.36 -35.66 30.79
C GLN A 495 4.17 -36.81 31.77
N GLY A 496 4.22 -38.05 31.30
CA GLY A 496 4.01 -39.22 32.14
C GLY A 496 4.95 -40.36 31.80
N ALA A 497 4.97 -41.38 32.67
CA ALA A 497 5.86 -42.52 32.52
C ALA A 497 5.55 -43.38 31.26
N ASN A 498 4.37 -43.22 30.66
CA ASN A 498 3.87 -44.00 29.52
C ASN A 498 3.48 -43.12 28.32
N TYR A 499 3.84 -41.83 28.31
CA TYR A 499 3.51 -40.94 27.20
C TYR A 499 4.41 -39.71 27.10
N THR A 500 4.47 -39.14 25.89
CA THR A 500 5.04 -37.83 25.62
C THR A 500 3.98 -36.95 24.96
N GLU A 501 3.72 -35.79 25.55
CA GLU A 501 2.86 -34.77 24.96
C GLU A 501 3.73 -33.67 24.33
N ILE A 502 3.38 -33.25 23.10
CA ILE A 502 4.14 -32.28 22.31
C ILE A 502 3.20 -31.16 21.89
N ILE A 503 3.65 -29.91 22.05
CA ILE A 503 3.07 -28.75 21.37
C ILE A 503 4.10 -28.29 20.33
N SER A 504 3.65 -28.08 19.10
CA SER A 504 4.49 -27.68 17.99
C SER A 504 3.83 -26.60 17.14
N TYR A 505 4.65 -25.78 16.48
CA TYR A 505 4.23 -24.81 15.48
C TYR A 505 5.08 -24.97 14.24
N ILE A 506 4.44 -25.08 13.07
CA ILE A 506 5.12 -24.89 11.79
C ILE A 506 4.96 -23.43 11.36
N TYR A 507 6.04 -22.83 10.88
CA TYR A 507 6.09 -21.44 10.43
C TYR A 507 6.40 -21.33 8.94
N ASN A 508 5.77 -20.38 8.25
CA ASN A 508 6.14 -19.87 6.94
C ASN A 508 6.45 -18.36 7.06
N ARG A 509 7.73 -18.03 7.07
CA ARG A 509 8.29 -16.67 7.03
C ARG A 509 9.10 -16.48 5.75
N THR A 510 8.63 -17.04 4.63
CA THR A 510 9.30 -16.89 3.33
C THR A 510 9.43 -15.42 2.92
N GLY A 511 10.54 -15.10 2.26
CA GLY A 511 10.98 -13.76 1.86
C GLY A 511 11.78 -13.74 0.56
N TRP A 512 12.26 -14.89 0.06
CA TRP A 512 13.12 -14.96 -1.14
C TRP A 512 12.65 -15.97 -2.19
N PRO A 513 11.49 -15.75 -2.85
CA PRO A 513 10.48 -14.73 -2.55
C PRO A 513 9.45 -15.23 -1.51
N PRO A 514 8.63 -14.32 -0.94
CA PRO A 514 7.46 -14.70 -0.16
C PRO A 514 6.53 -15.59 -0.98
N ARG A 515 5.99 -16.66 -0.38
CA ARG A 515 5.09 -17.58 -1.07
C ARG A 515 4.02 -18.19 -0.17
N ILE A 516 2.86 -18.42 -0.77
CA ILE A 516 1.78 -19.22 -0.18
C ILE A 516 2.10 -20.70 -0.41
N THR A 517 1.87 -21.52 0.62
CA THR A 517 1.93 -22.97 0.49
C THR A 517 0.82 -23.62 1.29
N ASP A 518 0.27 -24.70 0.74
CA ASP A 518 -0.79 -25.51 1.34
C ASP A 518 -0.43 -27.00 1.36
N THR A 519 0.87 -27.31 1.31
CA THR A 519 1.39 -28.69 1.29
C THR A 519 2.43 -28.95 2.39
N LEU A 520 2.50 -28.05 3.38
CA LEU A 520 3.45 -28.20 4.48
C LEU A 520 3.09 -29.38 5.37
N ASN A 521 4.09 -30.14 5.76
CA ASN A 521 3.97 -31.21 6.73
C ASN A 521 5.29 -31.35 7.51
N PHE A 522 5.26 -32.02 8.66
CA PHE A 522 6.49 -32.39 9.36
C PHE A 522 6.38 -33.77 10.01
N LYS A 523 7.55 -34.34 10.30
CA LYS A 523 7.69 -35.67 10.91
C LYS A 523 8.38 -35.57 12.26
N TYR A 524 7.72 -36.10 13.29
CA TYR A 524 8.29 -36.31 14.61
C TYR A 524 8.75 -37.77 14.73
N PHE A 525 10.06 -38.00 14.80
CA PHE A 525 10.68 -39.32 14.79
C PHE A 525 10.78 -39.90 16.20
N ILE A 526 10.45 -41.20 16.31
CA ILE A 526 10.49 -42.00 17.55
C ILE A 526 11.27 -43.30 17.34
N ASP A 527 11.90 -43.80 18.41
CA ASP A 527 12.57 -45.10 18.46
C ASP A 527 11.72 -46.04 19.33
N LEU A 528 11.29 -47.18 18.77
CA LEU A 528 10.44 -48.15 19.47
C LEU A 528 11.21 -49.38 19.97
N SER A 529 12.53 -49.29 20.11
CA SER A 529 13.39 -50.42 20.49
C SER A 529 13.06 -51.01 21.86
N GLU A 530 12.64 -50.20 22.83
CA GLU A 530 12.17 -50.61 24.15
C GLU A 530 10.85 -51.39 24.08
N LEU A 531 9.92 -50.97 23.21
CA LEU A 531 8.67 -51.70 22.96
C LEU A 531 8.94 -53.05 22.31
N ILE A 532 9.75 -53.06 21.24
CA ILE A 532 10.08 -54.27 20.48
C ILE A 532 10.82 -55.27 21.36
N LYS A 533 11.75 -54.80 22.20
CA LYS A 533 12.45 -55.64 23.19
C LYS A 533 11.50 -56.24 24.24
N ALA A 534 10.44 -55.51 24.60
CA ALA A 534 9.39 -55.99 25.51
C ALA A 534 8.33 -56.88 24.82
N GLY A 535 8.48 -57.15 23.51
CA GLY A 535 7.58 -58.02 22.75
C GLY A 535 6.36 -57.32 22.17
N TYR A 536 6.32 -55.99 22.16
CA TYR A 536 5.23 -55.19 21.60
C TYR A 536 5.56 -54.69 20.18
N GLY A 537 4.52 -54.58 19.35
CA GLY A 537 4.58 -53.95 18.03
C GLY A 537 4.19 -52.47 18.06
N PRO A 538 4.33 -51.74 16.93
CA PRO A 538 3.98 -50.33 16.83
C PRO A 538 2.48 -50.05 16.99
N ASP A 539 1.63 -51.07 16.85
CA ASP A 539 0.17 -51.00 17.00
C ASP A 539 -0.30 -50.67 18.43
N ILE A 540 0.58 -50.86 19.43
CA ILE A 540 0.30 -50.48 20.81
C ILE A 540 0.42 -48.97 21.05
N VAL A 541 1.12 -48.25 20.17
CA VAL A 541 1.33 -46.81 20.27
C VAL A 541 0.08 -46.07 19.81
N LYS A 542 -0.49 -45.26 20.69
CA LYS A 542 -1.63 -44.40 20.39
C LYS A 542 -1.19 -42.96 20.22
N VAL A 543 -1.61 -42.35 19.11
CA VAL A 543 -1.44 -40.93 18.84
C VAL A 543 -2.78 -40.23 19.02
N GLU A 544 -2.85 -39.36 20.02
CA GLU A 544 -4.05 -38.58 20.32
C GLU A 544 -3.81 -37.11 19.97
N THR A 545 -4.69 -36.53 19.16
CA THR A 545 -4.68 -35.08 18.86
C THR A 545 -5.49 -34.35 19.90
N TYR A 546 -4.86 -33.42 20.62
CA TYR A 546 -5.59 -32.52 21.52
C TYR A 546 -6.06 -31.26 20.79
N TYR A 547 -5.21 -30.71 19.92
CA TYR A 547 -5.52 -29.50 19.17
C TYR A 547 -4.70 -29.44 17.89
N SER A 548 -5.28 -28.97 16.78
CA SER A 548 -4.52 -28.62 15.59
C SER A 548 -5.25 -27.58 14.75
N GLU A 549 -4.51 -26.62 14.22
CA GLU A 549 -5.02 -25.59 13.32
C GLU A 549 -4.97 -26.08 11.87
N GLY A 550 -5.90 -26.98 11.51
CA GLY A 550 -6.01 -27.51 10.14
C GLY A 550 -5.02 -28.64 9.78
N GLY A 551 -4.18 -29.07 10.72
CA GLY A 551 -3.28 -30.20 10.56
C GLY A 551 -3.95 -31.54 10.90
N LYS A 552 -3.56 -32.60 10.18
CA LYS A 552 -3.94 -33.98 10.47
C LYS A 552 -2.74 -34.71 11.06
N ILE A 553 -2.94 -35.34 12.21
CA ILE A 553 -1.89 -36.03 12.95
C ILE A 553 -2.16 -37.53 12.86
N SER A 554 -1.16 -38.30 12.43
CA SER A 554 -1.30 -39.74 12.22
C SER A 554 0.02 -40.50 12.37
N GLY A 555 -0.07 -41.81 12.51
CA GLY A 555 1.08 -42.71 12.72
C GLY A 555 0.88 -43.61 13.95
N PRO A 556 1.94 -44.29 14.41
CA PRO A 556 3.30 -44.21 13.87
C PRO A 556 3.46 -44.91 12.51
N TYR A 557 4.27 -44.32 11.62
CA TYR A 557 4.69 -44.90 10.35
C TYR A 557 6.14 -45.36 10.41
N VAL A 558 6.49 -46.41 9.68
CA VAL A 558 7.88 -46.92 9.64
C VAL A 558 8.78 -45.91 8.93
N TRP A 559 9.88 -45.50 9.58
CA TRP A 559 10.99 -44.77 8.95
C TRP A 559 12.12 -45.72 8.55
N ASN A 560 12.58 -46.53 9.51
CA ASN A 560 13.56 -47.60 9.28
C ASN A 560 13.32 -48.73 10.29
N ALA A 561 12.67 -49.80 9.83
CA ALA A 561 12.36 -50.96 10.66
C ALA A 561 13.60 -51.66 11.24
N SER A 562 14.72 -51.71 10.50
CA SER A 562 15.95 -52.37 10.97
C SER A 562 16.61 -51.66 12.16
N LYS A 563 16.28 -50.39 12.35
CA LYS A 563 16.72 -49.55 13.47
C LYS A 563 15.60 -49.24 14.47
N ASN A 564 14.43 -49.85 14.32
CA ASN A 564 13.25 -49.56 15.14
C ASN A 564 12.78 -48.09 15.07
N LEU A 565 13.09 -47.37 13.98
CA LEU A 565 12.73 -45.96 13.82
C LEU A 565 11.37 -45.81 13.13
N TYR A 566 10.51 -45.02 13.74
CA TYR A 566 9.17 -44.66 13.27
C TYR A 566 8.99 -43.15 13.29
N TYR A 567 7.87 -42.65 12.77
CA TYR A 567 7.51 -41.25 12.87
C TYR A 567 6.01 -41.01 12.98
N ILE A 568 5.66 -39.91 13.63
CA ILE A 568 4.33 -39.30 13.61
C ILE A 568 4.33 -38.24 12.51
N LEU A 569 3.34 -38.30 11.62
CA LEU A 569 3.13 -37.30 10.59
C LEU A 569 2.16 -36.24 11.10
N VAL A 570 2.56 -34.98 11.01
CA VAL A 570 1.67 -33.82 11.14
C VAL A 570 1.56 -33.17 9.76
N ASP A 571 0.41 -33.34 9.12
CA ASP A 571 0.16 -32.96 7.74
C ASP A 571 -0.82 -31.78 7.65
N PHE A 572 -0.33 -30.63 7.20
CA PHE A 572 -1.14 -29.44 6.95
C PHE A 572 -1.57 -29.32 5.47
N THR A 573 -1.49 -30.39 4.68
CA THR A 573 -1.94 -30.37 3.29
C THR A 573 -3.42 -29.94 3.19
N GLY A 574 -3.68 -28.90 2.40
CA GLY A 574 -4.96 -28.21 2.25
C GLY A 574 -5.13 -26.98 3.17
N THR A 575 -4.22 -26.76 4.13
CA THR A 575 -4.21 -25.57 4.99
C THR A 575 -3.22 -24.56 4.44
N LYS A 576 -3.71 -23.38 4.04
CA LYS A 576 -2.84 -22.29 3.56
C LYS A 576 -2.02 -21.71 4.71
N ILE A 577 -0.71 -21.71 4.57
CA ILE A 577 0.24 -21.09 5.50
C ILE A 577 1.11 -20.13 4.69
N TYR A 578 1.10 -18.84 5.02
CA TYR A 578 1.76 -17.80 4.24
C TYR A 578 2.17 -16.59 5.09
N PRO A 579 3.22 -15.85 4.70
CA PRO A 579 3.73 -14.69 5.44
C PRO A 579 2.82 -13.46 5.27
N GLY A 580 1.63 -13.48 5.88
CA GLY A 580 0.64 -12.41 5.72
C GLY A 580 -0.19 -12.10 6.96
N GLY A 581 0.27 -12.48 8.15
CA GLY A 581 -0.41 -12.21 9.42
C GLY A 581 -0.01 -13.14 10.55
N GLU A 582 -0.30 -12.73 11.79
CA GLU A 582 0.15 -13.43 13.00
C GLU A 582 -0.39 -14.87 13.07
N VAL A 583 -1.62 -15.10 12.60
CA VAL A 583 -2.23 -16.43 12.58
C VAL A 583 -2.01 -17.14 11.24
N GLU A 584 -1.80 -16.41 10.15
CA GLU A 584 -1.63 -16.93 8.79
C GLU A 584 -0.28 -17.63 8.62
N HIS A 585 0.78 -17.03 9.18
CA HIS A 585 2.16 -17.46 8.96
C HIS A 585 2.60 -18.65 9.81
N LYS A 586 1.78 -19.10 10.75
CA LYS A 586 2.08 -20.25 11.61
C LYS A 586 0.85 -21.11 11.88
N LYS A 587 1.06 -22.39 12.18
CA LYS A 587 -0.02 -23.31 12.60
C LYS A 587 0.44 -24.23 13.71
N GLN A 588 -0.38 -24.37 14.72
CA GLN A 588 -0.15 -25.22 15.88
C GLN A 588 -0.60 -26.66 15.63
N ALA A 589 0.13 -27.61 16.20
CA ALA A 589 -0.30 -28.97 16.43
C ALA A 589 0.11 -29.41 17.84
N GLN A 590 -0.86 -29.91 18.62
CA GLN A 590 -0.67 -30.50 19.94
C GLN A 590 -1.16 -31.94 19.91
N PHE A 591 -0.26 -32.87 20.22
CA PHE A 591 -0.53 -34.29 20.20
C PHE A 591 0.22 -35.02 21.30
N LYS A 592 -0.29 -36.19 21.65
CA LYS A 592 0.28 -37.08 22.65
C LYS A 592 0.54 -38.44 22.03
N ILE A 593 1.75 -38.94 22.23
CA ILE A 593 2.17 -40.29 21.89
C ILE A 593 2.15 -41.08 23.19
N SER A 594 1.37 -42.17 23.24
CA SER A 594 1.17 -42.92 24.48
C SER A 594 1.09 -44.42 24.28
N VAL A 595 1.43 -45.15 25.34
CA VAL A 595 1.26 -46.61 25.46
C VAL A 595 0.47 -46.93 26.74
N PRO A 596 -0.06 -48.16 26.92
CA PRO A 596 -0.73 -48.57 28.16
C PRO A 596 0.14 -48.43 29.41
N GLN A 597 -0.49 -48.34 30.59
CA GLN A 597 0.12 -47.90 31.86
C GLN A 597 1.25 -48.81 32.41
N ASP A 598 1.40 -50.02 31.88
CA ASP A 598 2.44 -51.01 32.27
C ASP A 598 3.40 -51.37 31.12
N VAL A 599 3.33 -50.64 30.01
CA VAL A 599 4.19 -50.83 28.84
C VAL A 599 5.38 -49.87 28.93
N PRO A 600 6.63 -50.33 28.71
CA PRO A 600 7.79 -49.44 28.79
C PRO A 600 7.71 -48.33 27.74
N TRP A 601 7.95 -47.08 28.13
CA TRP A 601 8.05 -45.92 27.24
C TRP A 601 9.30 -45.15 27.62
N ASP A 602 10.24 -45.02 26.68
CA ASP A 602 11.47 -44.27 26.89
C ASP A 602 11.60 -43.20 25.79
N PRO A 603 11.10 -41.98 26.01
CA PRO A 603 11.20 -40.96 24.97
C PRO A 603 12.62 -40.38 24.85
N THR A 604 13.58 -40.77 25.70
CA THR A 604 14.92 -40.17 25.68
C THR A 604 15.79 -40.69 24.54
N ASN A 605 15.42 -41.80 23.91
CA ASN A 605 16.05 -42.33 22.70
C ASN A 605 15.40 -41.80 21.39
N ASP A 606 14.24 -41.15 21.47
CA ASP A 606 13.52 -40.60 20.31
C ASP A 606 14.33 -39.47 19.66
N PRO A 607 14.62 -39.54 18.35
CA PRO A 607 15.40 -38.50 17.69
C PRO A 607 14.79 -37.09 17.81
N SER A 608 13.47 -36.96 17.66
CA SER A 608 12.80 -35.65 17.73
C SER A 608 12.62 -35.13 19.17
N TYR A 609 12.67 -36.01 20.18
CA TYR A 609 12.59 -35.62 21.59
C TYR A 609 13.83 -34.84 22.05
N ALA A 610 14.99 -35.11 21.44
CA ALA A 610 16.26 -34.46 21.78
C ALA A 610 16.22 -32.92 21.69
N GLY A 611 15.30 -32.36 20.88
CA GLY A 611 15.09 -30.92 20.75
C GLY A 611 13.93 -30.34 21.56
N LEU A 612 13.23 -31.13 22.38
CA LEU A 612 12.12 -30.63 23.19
C LEU A 612 12.61 -29.90 24.44
N THR A 613 12.04 -28.73 24.65
CA THR A 613 12.27 -27.87 25.82
C THR A 613 10.95 -27.52 26.52
N LYS A 614 11.01 -26.91 27.70
CA LYS A 614 9.80 -26.39 28.38
C LYS A 614 9.20 -25.20 27.65
N GLU A 615 10.07 -24.32 27.13
CA GLU A 615 9.67 -23.18 26.31
C GLU A 615 9.63 -23.57 24.84
N LEU A 616 8.83 -22.84 24.05
CA LEU A 616 8.76 -23.04 22.61
C LEU A 616 10.10 -22.64 21.98
N SER A 617 10.73 -23.54 21.22
CA SER A 617 11.99 -23.27 20.55
C SER A 617 12.13 -24.07 19.26
N LYS A 618 12.99 -23.60 18.34
CA LYS A 618 13.28 -24.28 17.07
C LYS A 618 13.84 -25.67 17.33
N ASN A 619 13.16 -26.70 16.82
CA ASN A 619 13.59 -28.09 16.96
C ASN A 619 14.05 -28.62 15.60
N LYS A 620 15.36 -28.58 15.36
CA LYS A 620 15.96 -29.08 14.11
C LYS A 620 15.82 -30.60 13.93
N PHE A 621 15.47 -31.35 14.97
CA PHE A 621 15.26 -32.80 14.89
C PHE A 621 13.83 -33.19 14.47
N ILE A 622 12.98 -32.19 14.19
CA ILE A 622 11.71 -32.37 13.48
C ILE A 622 11.94 -31.94 12.03
N ALA A 623 11.78 -32.87 11.10
CA ALA A 623 11.97 -32.61 9.67
C ALA A 623 10.67 -32.06 9.07
N ALA A 624 10.72 -30.89 8.44
CA ALA A 624 9.58 -30.28 7.76
C ALA A 624 9.74 -30.30 6.24
N TYR A 625 8.63 -30.49 5.55
CA TYR A 625 8.56 -30.72 4.11
C TYR A 625 7.53 -29.79 3.49
N GLU A 626 7.82 -29.37 2.26
CA GLU A 626 6.85 -28.78 1.34
C GLU A 626 6.54 -29.83 0.27
N GLY A 627 5.35 -30.44 0.37
CA GLY A 627 5.07 -31.71 -0.29
C GLY A 627 6.04 -32.80 0.17
N ASN A 628 6.89 -33.27 -0.75
CA ASN A 628 7.90 -34.30 -0.48
C ASN A 628 9.33 -33.75 -0.34
N VAL A 629 9.52 -32.43 -0.48
CA VAL A 629 10.85 -31.80 -0.44
C VAL A 629 11.15 -31.38 0.99
N LEU A 630 12.26 -31.87 1.56
CA LEU A 630 12.75 -31.41 2.86
C LEU A 630 13.14 -29.93 2.78
N VAL A 631 12.48 -29.09 3.57
CA VAL A 631 12.72 -27.63 3.61
C VAL A 631 13.32 -27.16 4.94
N TRP A 632 13.21 -27.96 6.01
CA TRP A 632 13.82 -27.66 7.30
C TRP A 632 14.09 -28.90 8.15
N GLY A 633 15.06 -28.77 9.07
CA GLY A 633 15.41 -29.80 10.03
C GLY A 633 16.25 -30.92 9.43
N GLN A 634 16.36 -32.02 10.15
CA GLN A 634 17.15 -33.18 9.74
C GLN A 634 16.39 -34.48 9.99
N GLU A 635 16.59 -35.43 9.09
CA GLU A 635 16.11 -36.81 9.24
C GLU A 635 17.12 -37.64 10.05
N PRO A 636 16.67 -38.61 10.87
CA PRO A 636 17.58 -39.55 11.55
C PRO A 636 18.22 -40.52 10.54
N GLU A 637 19.48 -40.90 10.81
CA GLU A 637 20.29 -41.71 9.89
C GLU A 637 19.66 -43.07 9.55
N GLY A 638 19.69 -43.43 8.26
CA GLY A 638 19.29 -44.74 7.76
C GLY A 638 18.01 -44.71 6.95
N SER A 639 17.78 -43.70 6.11
CA SER A 639 16.76 -43.84 5.07
C SER A 639 17.08 -45.07 4.21
N SER A 640 16.12 -45.98 4.04
CA SER A 640 16.18 -46.90 2.91
C SER A 640 16.02 -46.04 1.66
N SER A 641 17.12 -45.85 0.94
CA SER A 641 17.09 -45.13 -0.33
C SER A 641 16.16 -45.86 -1.30
N SER A 642 15.03 -45.22 -1.61
CA SER A 642 14.69 -45.02 -3.01
C SER A 642 14.66 -43.52 -3.24
N THR A 643 15.84 -42.95 -3.47
CA THR A 643 15.95 -41.69 -4.20
C THR A 643 15.30 -41.93 -5.57
N PRO A 644 14.26 -41.18 -5.99
CA PRO A 644 14.03 -41.04 -7.41
C PRO A 644 15.25 -40.28 -7.94
N THR A 645 16.02 -40.96 -8.79
CA THR A 645 17.02 -40.30 -9.63
C THR A 645 16.33 -39.15 -10.37
N PRO A 646 16.92 -37.95 -10.49
CA PRO A 646 16.34 -36.86 -11.27
C PRO A 646 16.08 -37.35 -12.68
N THR A 647 14.83 -37.30 -13.13
CA THR A 647 14.53 -37.41 -14.56
C THR A 647 15.05 -36.12 -15.19
N PRO A 648 15.90 -36.19 -16.23
CA PRO A 648 16.34 -34.98 -16.93
C PRO A 648 15.11 -34.23 -17.44
N ALA A 649 15.13 -32.90 -17.29
CA ALA A 649 14.13 -32.04 -17.91
C ALA A 649 13.97 -32.44 -19.39
N PRO A 650 12.76 -32.68 -19.90
CA PRO A 650 12.60 -33.00 -21.31
C PRO A 650 13.01 -31.77 -22.12
N THR A 651 14.07 -31.94 -22.91
CA THR A 651 14.41 -31.05 -24.01
C THR A 651 13.22 -31.05 -24.97
N VAL A 652 12.50 -29.93 -25.06
CA VAL A 652 11.48 -29.74 -26.08
C VAL A 652 12.19 -29.59 -27.43
N THR A 653 12.28 -30.68 -28.17
CA THR A 653 12.58 -30.66 -29.60
C THR A 653 11.25 -30.67 -30.34
N VAL A 654 11.01 -29.63 -31.13
CA VAL A 654 9.80 -29.41 -31.92
C VAL A 654 9.65 -30.49 -32.99
N ALA A 655 8.47 -31.11 -33.08
CA ALA A 655 7.96 -31.83 -34.26
C ALA A 655 6.41 -31.79 -34.27
N PRO A 656 5.76 -31.87 -35.45
CA PRO A 656 4.68 -30.95 -35.83
C PRO A 656 3.28 -31.34 -35.36
N THR A 657 2.47 -30.31 -35.18
CA THR A 657 1.03 -30.28 -34.88
C THR A 657 0.18 -31.10 -35.86
N PRO A 658 -0.71 -31.99 -35.39
CA PRO A 658 -1.91 -32.36 -36.11
C PRO A 658 -3.05 -31.40 -35.74
N THR A 659 -3.70 -30.86 -36.78
CA THR A 659 -4.84 -29.95 -36.74
C THR A 659 -6.01 -30.50 -35.92
N PRO A 660 -6.65 -29.71 -35.03
CA PRO A 660 -7.80 -30.18 -34.29
C PRO A 660 -9.07 -30.14 -35.15
N THR A 661 -9.78 -31.26 -35.17
CA THR A 661 -11.17 -31.37 -35.64
C THR A 661 -12.11 -30.86 -34.55
N VAL A 662 -13.04 -30.01 -34.95
CA VAL A 662 -14.06 -29.38 -34.10
C VAL A 662 -15.19 -30.36 -33.81
N THR A 663 -15.63 -30.49 -32.55
CA THR A 663 -16.90 -31.12 -32.16
C THR A 663 -17.40 -30.45 -30.86
N PRO A 664 -18.71 -30.22 -30.70
CA PRO A 664 -19.22 -28.94 -30.20
C PRO A 664 -19.43 -28.88 -28.67
N THR A 665 -19.34 -27.65 -28.19
CA THR A 665 -19.60 -27.16 -26.83
C THR A 665 -20.97 -27.61 -26.30
N PRO A 666 -21.05 -28.10 -25.04
CA PRO A 666 -22.33 -28.31 -24.38
C PRO A 666 -22.96 -26.96 -24.00
N THR A 667 -24.21 -26.77 -24.38
CA THR A 667 -25.06 -25.66 -23.96
C THR A 667 -25.29 -25.74 -22.46
N VAL A 668 -24.76 -24.77 -21.70
CA VAL A 668 -25.07 -24.58 -20.28
C VAL A 668 -26.33 -23.74 -20.20
N THR A 669 -27.41 -24.36 -19.72
CA THR A 669 -28.65 -23.69 -19.34
C THR A 669 -28.38 -22.75 -18.16
N VAL A 670 -28.68 -21.46 -18.37
CA VAL A 670 -28.55 -20.41 -17.37
C VAL A 670 -29.59 -20.61 -16.28
N THR A 671 -29.14 -20.88 -15.05
CA THR A 671 -29.96 -20.63 -13.86
C THR A 671 -29.88 -19.12 -13.58
N PRO A 672 -31.01 -18.39 -13.51
CA PRO A 672 -30.98 -16.95 -13.28
C PRO A 672 -30.51 -16.66 -11.86
N THR A 673 -29.29 -16.12 -11.74
CA THR A 673 -28.84 -15.37 -10.58
C THR A 673 -29.74 -14.13 -10.46
N PRO A 674 -30.24 -13.79 -9.25
CA PRO A 674 -31.12 -12.64 -9.06
C PRO A 674 -30.42 -11.36 -9.56
N THR A 675 -31.08 -10.71 -10.50
CA THR A 675 -30.80 -9.35 -10.95
C THR A 675 -30.63 -8.45 -9.72
N PRO A 676 -29.55 -7.64 -9.62
CA PRO A 676 -29.54 -6.52 -8.69
C PRO A 676 -30.70 -5.61 -9.08
N THR A 677 -31.72 -5.53 -8.21
CA THR A 677 -32.74 -4.48 -8.34
C THR A 677 -31.99 -3.13 -8.40
N PRO A 678 -32.32 -2.24 -9.34
CA PRO A 678 -31.73 -0.91 -9.40
C PRO A 678 -31.86 -0.24 -8.03
N GLY A 679 -30.75 0.04 -7.37
CA GLY A 679 -30.77 0.83 -6.14
C GLY A 679 -31.31 2.22 -6.46
N ASN A 680 -32.34 2.66 -5.76
CA ASN A 680 -33.12 3.90 -5.98
C ASN A 680 -32.34 5.24 -5.83
N GLY A 681 -31.05 5.30 -6.16
CA GLY A 681 -30.26 6.53 -6.04
C GLY A 681 -30.12 7.04 -4.60
N VAL A 682 -30.09 6.13 -3.62
CA VAL A 682 -29.87 6.44 -2.20
C VAL A 682 -28.38 6.26 -1.90
N ALA A 683 -27.70 7.35 -1.51
CA ALA A 683 -26.31 7.29 -1.09
C ALA A 683 -26.18 6.45 0.21
N LYS A 684 -25.23 5.52 0.22
CA LYS A 684 -24.90 4.71 1.40
C LYS A 684 -23.54 5.14 1.93
N ILE A 685 -23.51 5.50 3.21
CA ILE A 685 -22.27 5.79 3.93
C ILE A 685 -21.77 4.47 4.52
N ASP A 686 -20.53 4.10 4.22
CA ASP A 686 -19.89 2.97 4.89
C ASP A 686 -19.46 3.37 6.30
N THR A 687 -20.20 2.86 7.29
CA THR A 687 -19.96 3.15 8.71
C THR A 687 -18.88 2.28 9.35
N SER A 688 -18.46 1.20 8.68
CA SER A 688 -17.55 0.18 9.22
C SER A 688 -16.12 0.69 9.47
N THR A 689 -15.80 1.82 8.87
CA THR A 689 -14.48 2.46 8.87
C THR A 689 -14.49 3.84 9.53
N LEU A 690 -15.63 4.28 10.06
CA LEU A 690 -15.72 5.56 10.75
C LEU A 690 -15.02 5.45 12.10
N ILE A 691 -14.03 6.31 12.31
CA ILE A 691 -13.35 6.48 13.58
C ILE A 691 -13.37 7.97 13.96
N GLY A 692 -13.92 8.25 15.14
CA GLY A 692 -14.20 9.61 15.54
C GLY A 692 -14.27 9.81 17.04
N THR A 693 -14.71 11.00 17.42
CA THR A 693 -15.07 11.36 18.79
C THR A 693 -16.30 12.26 18.75
N ASN A 694 -16.94 12.44 19.90
CA ASN A 694 -18.08 13.32 20.04
C ASN A 694 -17.60 14.78 20.26
N HIS A 695 -18.21 15.75 19.57
CA HIS A 695 -18.00 17.17 19.80
C HIS A 695 -19.27 17.82 20.37
N ALA A 696 -19.13 18.33 21.59
CA ALA A 696 -20.13 18.97 22.44
C ALA A 696 -20.62 20.35 21.93
N HIS A 697 -20.95 20.46 20.64
CA HIS A 697 -21.22 21.72 19.95
C HIS A 697 -22.39 22.52 20.54
N CYS A 698 -23.45 21.85 20.99
CA CYS A 698 -24.60 22.46 21.66
C CYS A 698 -24.19 23.45 22.75
N TRP A 699 -23.17 23.12 23.55
CA TRP A 699 -22.70 23.93 24.67
C TRP A 699 -21.44 24.75 24.33
N TYR A 700 -20.66 24.35 23.32
CA TYR A 700 -19.37 24.96 22.97
C TYR A 700 -19.29 25.37 21.50
N ARG A 701 -20.25 26.21 21.09
CA ARG A 701 -20.40 26.69 19.70
C ARG A 701 -19.16 27.43 19.19
N ASP A 702 -18.51 28.21 20.05
CA ASP A 702 -17.30 28.98 19.75
C ASP A 702 -16.05 28.11 19.58
N LYS A 703 -16.13 26.81 19.90
CA LYS A 703 -15.03 25.85 19.77
C LYS A 703 -15.11 24.97 18.55
N LEU A 704 -16.12 25.15 17.70
CA LEU A 704 -16.35 24.29 16.52
C LEU A 704 -15.09 24.16 15.66
N GLU A 705 -14.49 25.27 15.26
CA GLU A 705 -13.32 25.25 14.37
C GLU A 705 -12.11 24.58 15.02
N THR A 706 -11.75 25.00 16.23
CA THR A 706 -10.62 24.42 16.98
C THR A 706 -10.83 22.94 17.25
N ALA A 707 -12.05 22.53 17.59
CA ALA A 707 -12.37 21.13 17.85
C ALA A 707 -12.25 20.29 16.59
N LEU A 708 -12.87 20.70 15.48
CA LEU A 708 -12.85 19.91 14.25
C LEU A 708 -11.44 19.82 13.65
N GLN A 709 -10.66 20.91 13.69
CA GLN A 709 -9.25 20.90 13.29
C GLN A 709 -8.42 19.96 14.17
N GLY A 710 -8.61 20.03 15.49
CA GLY A 710 -7.93 19.16 16.45
C GLY A 710 -8.25 17.68 16.25
N ILE A 711 -9.53 17.34 16.10
CA ILE A 711 -10.01 15.99 15.81
C ILE A 711 -9.35 15.45 14.52
N ARG A 712 -9.33 16.24 13.45
CA ARG A 712 -8.69 15.84 12.18
C ARG A 712 -7.18 15.73 12.27
N SER A 713 -6.53 16.59 13.05
CA SER A 713 -5.08 16.53 13.29
C SER A 713 -4.65 15.19 13.89
N TRP A 714 -5.51 14.56 14.68
CA TRP A 714 -5.24 13.24 15.26
C TRP A 714 -5.48 12.09 14.28
N GLY A 715 -5.99 12.37 13.09
CA GLY A 715 -6.25 11.36 12.06
C GLY A 715 -7.65 10.75 12.10
N MET A 716 -8.53 11.19 13.01
CA MET A 716 -9.92 10.76 13.02
C MET A 716 -10.60 11.15 11.69
N ASN A 717 -11.40 10.26 11.12
CA ASN A 717 -12.04 10.46 9.81
C ASN A 717 -13.55 10.76 9.91
N SER A 718 -14.10 10.76 11.12
CA SER A 718 -15.49 11.13 11.41
C SER A 718 -15.61 11.93 12.70
N VAL A 719 -16.70 12.65 12.86
CA VAL A 719 -17.08 13.33 14.12
C VAL A 719 -18.58 13.18 14.35
N ARG A 720 -18.98 12.94 15.60
CA ARG A 720 -20.38 12.98 16.03
C ARG A 720 -20.64 14.31 16.73
N VAL A 721 -21.48 15.16 16.15
CA VAL A 721 -21.67 16.55 16.56
C VAL A 721 -22.99 16.68 17.31
N VAL A 722 -22.89 17.11 18.56
CA VAL A 722 -24.00 17.25 19.51
C VAL A 722 -24.82 18.50 19.16
N LEU A 723 -26.06 18.33 18.71
CA LEU A 723 -27.00 19.43 18.44
C LEU A 723 -28.11 19.49 19.49
N SER A 724 -28.86 20.60 19.48
CA SER A 724 -30.08 20.74 20.27
C SER A 724 -31.24 21.21 19.40
N ASN A 725 -32.41 20.61 19.62
CA ASN A 725 -33.64 20.99 18.93
C ASN A 725 -34.39 22.15 19.61
N GLY A 726 -33.90 22.65 20.74
CA GLY A 726 -34.53 23.76 21.46
C GLY A 726 -35.46 23.35 22.61
N TYR A 727 -35.56 22.06 22.92
CA TYR A 727 -36.47 21.58 23.95
C TYR A 727 -35.85 21.68 25.35
N ARG A 728 -34.59 21.26 25.47
CA ARG A 728 -33.81 21.27 26.72
C ARG A 728 -32.72 22.34 26.69
N TRP A 729 -32.02 22.48 25.58
CA TRP A 729 -30.95 23.46 25.41
C TRP A 729 -31.25 24.45 24.29
N THR A 730 -30.37 25.43 24.10
CA THR A 730 -30.54 26.43 23.05
C THR A 730 -30.51 25.76 21.68
N LYS A 731 -31.57 25.95 20.90
CA LYS A 731 -31.70 25.39 19.54
C LYS A 731 -30.51 25.75 18.66
N ILE A 732 -30.03 24.80 17.86
CA ILE A 732 -29.02 25.03 16.81
C ILE A 732 -29.75 25.38 15.51
N PRO A 733 -29.62 26.60 14.96
CA PRO A 733 -30.31 26.98 13.73
C PRO A 733 -29.70 26.29 12.49
N ALA A 734 -30.50 26.17 11.42
CA ALA A 734 -30.07 25.56 10.15
C ALA A 734 -28.77 26.17 9.58
N SER A 735 -28.55 27.48 9.75
CA SER A 735 -27.33 28.16 9.30
C SER A 735 -26.06 27.68 10.01
N GLU A 736 -26.17 27.32 11.29
CA GLU A 736 -25.05 26.78 12.06
C GLU A 736 -24.77 25.33 11.68
N VAL A 737 -25.83 24.54 11.44
CA VAL A 737 -25.70 23.18 10.88
C VAL A 737 -25.02 23.20 9.51
N ALA A 738 -25.39 24.13 8.63
CA ALA A 738 -24.72 24.30 7.34
C ALA A 738 -23.22 24.63 7.50
N ASN A 739 -22.86 25.44 8.49
CA ASN A 739 -21.46 25.74 8.80
C ASN A 739 -20.69 24.50 9.29
N ILE A 740 -21.30 23.69 10.16
CA ILE A 740 -20.73 22.42 10.63
C ILE A 740 -20.44 21.50 9.45
N ILE A 741 -21.40 21.33 8.53
CA ILE A 741 -21.26 20.47 7.34
C ILE A 741 -20.13 20.99 6.45
N SER A 742 -20.16 22.28 6.12
CA SER A 742 -19.17 22.93 5.25
C SER A 742 -17.75 22.80 5.80
N LEU A 743 -17.56 23.13 7.07
CA LEU A 743 -16.26 23.03 7.73
C LEU A 743 -15.79 21.58 7.85
N SER A 744 -16.69 20.65 8.14
CA SER A 744 -16.32 19.24 8.21
C SER A 744 -15.86 18.70 6.84
N ARG A 745 -16.53 19.10 5.75
CA ARG A 745 -16.08 18.76 4.40
C ARG A 745 -14.73 19.39 4.06
N SER A 746 -14.53 20.67 4.37
CA SER A 746 -13.26 21.36 4.06
C SER A 746 -12.06 20.78 4.80
N LEU A 747 -12.29 20.22 5.99
CA LEU A 747 -11.27 19.51 6.77
C LEU A 747 -11.10 18.04 6.34
N GLY A 748 -11.88 17.56 5.37
CA GLY A 748 -11.77 16.23 4.78
C GLY A 748 -12.22 15.10 5.71
N PHE A 749 -13.24 15.32 6.55
CA PHE A 749 -13.95 14.19 7.16
C PHE A 749 -14.56 13.30 6.06
N ARG A 750 -14.72 12.00 6.32
CA ARG A 750 -15.37 11.05 5.40
C ARG A 750 -16.90 11.11 5.51
N ALA A 751 -17.39 11.23 6.73
CA ALA A 751 -18.78 11.49 7.06
C ALA A 751 -18.84 12.19 8.41
N ILE A 752 -19.98 12.79 8.73
CA ILE A 752 -20.27 13.27 10.08
C ILE A 752 -21.61 12.73 10.55
N VAL A 753 -21.73 12.53 11.86
CA VAL A 753 -23.00 12.21 12.51
C VAL A 753 -23.52 13.49 13.15
N LEU A 754 -24.74 13.87 12.82
CA LEU A 754 -25.45 14.95 13.50
C LEU A 754 -26.52 14.32 14.39
N GLU A 755 -26.53 14.68 15.67
CA GLU A 755 -27.44 14.08 16.66
C GLU A 755 -28.21 15.15 17.44
N VAL A 756 -29.48 14.90 17.74
CA VAL A 756 -30.29 15.74 18.64
C VAL A 756 -30.15 15.23 20.07
N HIS A 757 -29.46 15.99 20.91
CA HIS A 757 -29.10 15.53 22.25
C HIS A 757 -30.25 15.66 23.26
N ASP A 758 -31.25 16.50 22.95
CA ASP A 758 -32.40 16.79 23.81
C ASP A 758 -33.26 15.56 24.12
N THR A 759 -33.08 14.42 23.45
CA THR A 759 -33.81 13.16 23.70
C THR A 759 -33.22 12.31 24.83
N THR A 760 -32.01 12.65 25.28
CA THR A 760 -31.22 11.83 26.22
C THR A 760 -32.00 11.53 27.50
N GLY A 761 -32.29 10.25 27.74
CA GLY A 761 -32.98 9.78 28.94
C GLY A 761 -34.51 9.89 28.92
N TYR A 762 -35.15 10.03 27.74
CA TYR A 762 -36.61 10.15 27.64
C TYR A 762 -37.39 9.09 28.45
N GLY A 763 -38.51 9.50 29.07
CA GLY A 763 -39.29 8.64 29.97
C GLY A 763 -38.72 8.48 31.38
N GLU A 764 -37.48 8.90 31.63
CA GLU A 764 -36.87 8.96 32.97
C GLU A 764 -36.40 10.38 33.34
N ASP A 765 -35.72 11.09 32.43
CA ASP A 765 -35.40 12.51 32.58
C ASP A 765 -36.58 13.37 32.08
N GLY A 766 -37.19 14.13 32.98
CA GLY A 766 -38.34 14.98 32.67
C GLY A 766 -38.03 16.15 31.73
N ALA A 767 -36.74 16.47 31.50
CA ALA A 767 -36.30 17.49 30.56
C ALA A 767 -36.12 16.96 29.13
N ALA A 768 -36.17 15.65 28.92
CA ALA A 768 -35.92 15.03 27.63
C ALA A 768 -37.15 15.10 26.70
N CYS A 769 -36.91 15.28 25.41
CA CYS A 769 -37.94 15.25 24.37
C CYS A 769 -38.10 13.85 23.76
N SER A 770 -39.26 13.60 23.17
CA SER A 770 -39.52 12.36 22.42
C SER A 770 -38.83 12.36 21.05
N LEU A 771 -38.60 11.19 20.47
CA LEU A 771 -38.12 11.06 19.08
C LEU A 771 -39.02 11.79 18.08
N ALA A 772 -40.35 11.83 18.31
CA ALA A 772 -41.27 12.58 17.47
C ALA A 772 -40.98 14.08 17.47
N GLN A 773 -40.58 14.65 18.62
CA GLN A 773 -40.19 16.06 18.72
C GLN A 773 -38.82 16.32 18.08
N ALA A 774 -37.88 15.36 18.13
CA ALA A 774 -36.61 15.47 17.42
C ALA A 774 -36.82 15.44 15.89
N VAL A 775 -37.75 14.63 15.38
CA VAL A 775 -38.12 14.58 13.95
C VAL A 775 -38.59 15.93 13.42
N GLU A 776 -39.34 16.70 14.20
CA GLU A 776 -39.80 18.03 13.77
C GLU A 776 -38.63 19.00 13.55
N TYR A 777 -37.56 18.90 14.35
CA TYR A 777 -36.35 19.67 14.12
C TYR A 777 -35.61 19.25 12.86
N TRP A 778 -35.47 17.95 12.62
CA TRP A 778 -34.89 17.46 11.36
C TRP A 778 -35.64 18.00 10.15
N LYS A 779 -36.98 17.93 10.16
CA LYS A 779 -37.83 18.53 9.12
C LYS A 779 -37.62 20.05 8.98
N GLU A 780 -37.49 20.77 10.10
CA GLU A 780 -37.23 22.22 10.11
C GLU A 780 -35.94 22.57 9.35
N ILE A 781 -34.86 21.79 9.56
CA ILE A 781 -33.54 22.06 8.98
C ILE A 781 -33.26 21.27 7.67
N LYS A 782 -34.26 20.59 7.10
CA LYS A 782 -34.10 19.72 5.92
C LYS A 782 -33.35 20.40 4.77
N SER A 783 -33.61 21.69 4.53
CA SER A 783 -33.03 22.43 3.40
C SER A 783 -31.49 22.50 3.43
N VAL A 784 -30.85 22.40 4.59
CA VAL A 784 -29.38 22.38 4.71
C VAL A 784 -28.81 20.97 4.73
N LEU A 785 -29.65 19.96 4.89
CA LEU A 785 -29.28 18.54 4.88
C LEU A 785 -29.39 17.96 3.47
N ASP A 786 -30.38 18.39 2.68
CA ASP A 786 -30.56 17.96 1.30
C ASP A 786 -29.29 18.18 0.46
N GLY A 787 -28.91 17.15 -0.31
CA GLY A 787 -27.67 17.14 -1.09
C GLY A 787 -26.42 16.71 -0.31
N ASN A 788 -26.56 16.38 0.98
CA ASN A 788 -25.49 15.82 1.81
C ASN A 788 -25.74 14.36 2.23
N GLU A 789 -26.56 13.62 1.48
CA GLU A 789 -26.89 12.22 1.77
C GLU A 789 -25.67 11.28 1.75
N ASP A 790 -24.60 11.68 1.06
CA ASP A 790 -23.33 10.98 0.94
C ASP A 790 -22.37 11.22 2.12
N PHE A 791 -22.68 12.18 2.99
CA PHE A 791 -21.75 12.70 3.99
C PHE A 791 -22.35 12.84 5.40
N VAL A 792 -23.64 13.20 5.49
CA VAL A 792 -24.32 13.40 6.78
C VAL A 792 -25.14 12.17 7.14
N ILE A 793 -24.84 11.61 8.31
CA ILE A 793 -25.67 10.62 8.99
C ILE A 793 -26.57 11.36 9.99
N ILE A 794 -27.88 11.12 9.89
CA ILE A 794 -28.87 11.70 10.80
C ILE A 794 -29.11 10.73 11.96
N ASN A 795 -28.60 11.03 13.14
CA ASN A 795 -28.93 10.31 14.37
C ASN A 795 -30.20 10.92 14.95
N ILE A 796 -31.34 10.19 14.90
CA ILE A 796 -32.67 10.77 15.18
C ILE A 796 -32.69 11.53 16.52
N GLY A 797 -32.14 10.92 17.56
CA GLY A 797 -31.81 11.58 18.83
C GLY A 797 -30.89 10.70 19.67
N ASN A 798 -30.09 11.33 20.53
CA ASN A 798 -29.19 10.67 21.46
C ASN A 798 -29.94 9.92 22.57
N GLU A 799 -29.53 8.68 22.85
CA GLU A 799 -30.04 7.84 23.95
C GLU A 799 -31.56 7.96 24.18
N PRO A 800 -32.38 7.69 23.15
CA PRO A 800 -33.82 7.88 23.22
C PRO A 800 -34.36 6.77 24.12
N TYR A 801 -34.83 7.16 25.30
CA TYR A 801 -35.24 6.33 26.44
C TYR A 801 -34.17 6.04 27.49
N GLY A 802 -34.50 6.44 28.72
CA GLY A 802 -33.85 5.92 29.93
C GLY A 802 -34.31 4.50 30.27
N ASN A 803 -34.32 4.14 31.54
CA ASN A 803 -34.69 2.81 32.03
C ASN A 803 -36.19 2.61 32.22
N ASN A 804 -36.97 3.68 32.11
CA ASN A 804 -38.43 3.65 32.24
C ASN A 804 -39.07 3.63 30.85
N ASN A 805 -40.08 2.76 30.66
CA ASN A 805 -40.89 2.66 29.45
C ASN A 805 -40.11 2.40 28.14
N TYR A 806 -38.86 1.91 28.22
CA TYR A 806 -38.00 1.63 27.07
C TYR A 806 -38.63 0.64 26.07
N GLN A 807 -39.62 -0.15 26.48
CA GLN A 807 -40.35 -1.06 25.59
C GLN A 807 -41.09 -0.32 24.46
N ASN A 808 -41.39 0.97 24.65
CA ASN A 808 -41.99 1.82 23.61
C ASN A 808 -40.99 2.23 22.52
N TRP A 809 -39.68 2.16 22.79
CA TRP A 809 -38.61 2.59 21.88
C TRP A 809 -38.71 1.98 20.49
N VAL A 810 -39.09 0.70 20.38
CA VAL A 810 -39.20 0.01 19.07
C VAL A 810 -40.25 0.68 18.18
N ASN A 811 -41.43 0.97 18.73
CA ASN A 811 -42.52 1.58 17.96
C ASN A 811 -42.22 3.04 17.64
N ASP A 812 -41.68 3.78 18.61
CA ASP A 812 -41.38 5.20 18.42
C ASP A 812 -40.23 5.43 17.44
N THR A 813 -39.23 4.55 17.44
CA THR A 813 -38.15 4.54 16.44
C THR A 813 -38.68 4.25 15.04
N LYS A 814 -39.54 3.24 14.86
CA LYS A 814 -40.19 2.95 13.57
C LYS A 814 -41.03 4.12 13.08
N ASN A 815 -41.80 4.75 13.98
CA ASN A 815 -42.61 5.92 13.67
C ASN A 815 -41.75 7.12 13.26
N ALA A 816 -40.62 7.35 13.94
CA ALA A 816 -39.70 8.42 13.61
C ALA A 816 -39.02 8.21 12.25
N ILE A 817 -38.53 7.00 11.96
CA ILE A 817 -37.98 6.63 10.65
C ILE A 817 -39.02 6.88 9.57
N LYS A 818 -40.24 6.37 9.76
CA LYS A 818 -41.34 6.57 8.79
C LYS A 818 -41.60 8.06 8.57
N ALA A 819 -41.66 8.87 9.62
CA ALA A 819 -41.90 10.30 9.51
C ALA A 819 -40.78 11.05 8.77
N LEU A 820 -39.52 10.65 8.94
CA LEU A 820 -38.39 11.20 8.16
C LEU A 820 -38.46 10.77 6.69
N ARG A 821 -38.78 9.50 6.41
CA ARG A 821 -38.95 9.02 5.02
C ARG A 821 -40.14 9.67 4.33
N ASP A 822 -41.27 9.84 5.02
CA ASP A 822 -42.45 10.57 4.52
C ASP A 822 -42.12 12.04 4.23
N ALA A 823 -41.20 12.64 5.00
CA ALA A 823 -40.69 13.98 4.74
C ALA A 823 -39.64 14.04 3.61
N GLY A 824 -39.29 12.90 3.00
CA GLY A 824 -38.40 12.81 1.84
C GLY A 824 -36.91 12.69 2.17
N PHE A 825 -36.54 12.42 3.42
CA PHE A 825 -35.13 12.18 3.79
C PHE A 825 -34.61 10.89 3.16
N LYS A 826 -33.48 10.98 2.46
CA LYS A 826 -32.77 9.84 1.86
C LYS A 826 -31.47 9.48 2.58
N HIS A 827 -31.02 10.34 3.50
CA HIS A 827 -29.83 10.14 4.33
C HIS A 827 -29.84 8.78 5.03
N MET A 828 -28.64 8.29 5.34
CA MET A 828 -28.51 7.23 6.31
C MET A 828 -29.03 7.73 7.67
N ILE A 829 -29.90 6.93 8.30
CA ILE A 829 -30.46 7.25 9.62
C ILE A 829 -29.76 6.38 10.66
N MET A 830 -29.14 7.02 11.65
CA MET A 830 -28.60 6.36 12.83
C MET A 830 -29.66 6.32 13.93
N VAL A 831 -29.76 5.18 14.60
CA VAL A 831 -30.68 4.94 15.72
C VAL A 831 -29.92 4.44 16.93
N ASP A 832 -29.87 5.28 17.96
CA ASP A 832 -29.26 4.94 19.24
C ASP A 832 -30.16 4.00 20.05
N ALA A 833 -29.51 3.13 20.82
CA ALA A 833 -30.16 2.19 21.70
C ALA A 833 -30.94 2.87 22.84
N PRO A 834 -31.97 2.19 23.38
CA PRO A 834 -32.61 2.63 24.61
C PRO A 834 -31.72 2.34 25.83
N ASN A 835 -32.24 2.63 27.03
CA ASN A 835 -31.55 2.41 28.30
C ASN A 835 -30.28 3.27 28.41
N TRP A 836 -30.41 4.58 28.19
CA TRP A 836 -29.28 5.51 28.18
C TRP A 836 -28.19 5.06 27.18
N GLY A 837 -28.61 4.61 26.00
CA GLY A 837 -27.72 4.16 24.92
C GLY A 837 -27.07 2.79 25.12
N GLN A 838 -27.15 2.17 26.30
CA GLN A 838 -26.39 0.97 26.62
C GLN A 838 -27.10 -0.35 26.32
N ASP A 839 -28.41 -0.31 26.04
CA ASP A 839 -29.24 -1.49 25.71
C ASP A 839 -29.06 -2.69 26.65
N TRP A 840 -28.90 -2.45 27.96
CA TRP A 840 -28.74 -3.56 28.92
C TRP A 840 -29.94 -4.52 28.91
N SER A 841 -31.10 -4.06 28.44
CA SER A 841 -32.31 -4.86 28.26
C SER A 841 -32.30 -5.72 26.99
N ASN A 842 -31.35 -5.52 26.08
CA ASN A 842 -31.28 -6.12 24.74
C ASN A 842 -32.48 -5.77 23.83
N THR A 843 -33.17 -4.67 24.11
CA THR A 843 -34.34 -4.24 23.34
C THR A 843 -33.94 -3.90 21.90
N MET A 844 -32.86 -3.15 21.68
CA MET A 844 -32.35 -2.88 20.33
C MET A 844 -31.81 -4.17 19.70
N ARG A 845 -30.96 -4.91 20.42
CA ARG A 845 -30.36 -6.17 19.96
C ARG A 845 -31.37 -7.16 19.36
N ASP A 846 -32.50 -7.31 20.04
CA ASP A 846 -33.50 -8.31 19.69
C ASP A 846 -34.51 -7.80 18.64
N ASN A 847 -34.66 -6.48 18.49
CA ASN A 847 -35.66 -5.87 17.59
C ASN A 847 -35.06 -5.15 16.36
N ALA A 848 -33.73 -4.99 16.26
CA ALA A 848 -33.05 -4.26 15.20
C ALA A 848 -33.46 -4.71 13.78
N GLN A 849 -33.60 -6.03 13.55
CA GLN A 849 -34.05 -6.57 12.27
C GLN A 849 -35.43 -5.99 11.86
N SER A 850 -36.37 -5.94 12.81
CA SER A 850 -37.72 -5.43 12.56
C SER A 850 -37.74 -3.92 12.30
N ILE A 851 -36.75 -3.18 12.81
CA ILE A 851 -36.58 -1.74 12.58
C ILE A 851 -35.96 -1.49 11.21
N MET A 852 -34.94 -2.27 10.83
CA MET A 852 -34.37 -2.26 9.48
C MET A 852 -35.43 -2.54 8.41
N GLU A 853 -36.34 -3.49 8.67
CA GLU A 853 -37.44 -3.81 7.76
C GLU A 853 -38.51 -2.71 7.66
N ALA A 854 -38.63 -1.85 8.68
CA ALA A 854 -39.56 -0.74 8.68
C ALA A 854 -39.06 0.46 7.85
N ASP A 855 -37.77 0.55 7.54
CA ASP A 855 -37.24 1.56 6.62
C ASP A 855 -37.41 1.09 5.16
N PRO A 856 -38.27 1.75 4.35
CA PRO A 856 -38.42 1.40 2.94
C PRO A 856 -37.12 1.54 2.14
N LEU A 857 -36.15 2.35 2.60
CA LEU A 857 -34.85 2.51 1.94
C LEU A 857 -33.79 1.52 2.42
N ARG A 858 -34.02 0.81 3.54
CA ARG A 858 -33.03 -0.03 4.22
C ARG A 858 -31.66 0.68 4.34
N ASN A 859 -31.70 1.96 4.71
CA ASN A 859 -30.52 2.83 4.85
C ASN A 859 -30.44 3.32 6.30
N LEU A 860 -30.32 2.35 7.21
CA LEU A 860 -30.18 2.58 8.65
C LEU A 860 -28.82 2.10 9.14
N VAL A 861 -28.39 2.64 10.27
CA VAL A 861 -27.31 2.10 11.10
C VAL A 861 -27.70 2.13 12.58
N PHE A 862 -27.42 1.06 13.33
CA PHE A 862 -27.66 1.01 14.77
C PHE A 862 -26.44 1.52 15.53
N SER A 863 -26.67 2.20 16.65
CA SER A 863 -25.62 2.77 17.48
C SER A 863 -25.78 2.36 18.93
N ILE A 864 -24.69 1.83 19.51
CA ILE A 864 -24.62 1.39 20.90
C ILE A 864 -23.60 2.23 21.67
N HIS A 865 -23.92 2.61 22.90
CA HIS A 865 -23.01 3.28 23.82
C HIS A 865 -22.41 2.25 24.76
N MET A 866 -21.09 2.05 24.71
CA MET A 866 -20.42 1.02 25.48
C MET A 866 -19.73 1.62 26.72
N TYR A 867 -20.49 1.75 27.81
CA TYR A 867 -19.99 2.16 29.14
C TYR A 867 -20.01 0.97 30.13
N GLY A 868 -20.39 1.17 31.39
CA GLY A 868 -20.23 0.18 32.47
C GLY A 868 -20.97 -1.16 32.26
N VAL A 869 -21.97 -1.21 31.39
CA VAL A 869 -22.61 -2.48 30.99
C VAL A 869 -21.62 -3.43 30.30
N TYR A 870 -20.67 -2.89 29.54
CA TYR A 870 -19.73 -3.60 28.67
C TYR A 870 -18.34 -3.75 29.31
N ASN A 871 -18.33 -4.10 30.59
CA ASN A 871 -17.13 -4.22 31.44
C ASN A 871 -16.31 -5.51 31.28
N THR A 872 -16.57 -6.30 30.25
CA THR A 872 -15.79 -7.52 29.96
C THR A 872 -15.77 -7.79 28.46
N ALA A 873 -14.65 -8.33 27.97
CA ALA A 873 -14.51 -8.76 26.59
C ALA A 873 -15.66 -9.63 26.06
N SER A 874 -16.16 -10.58 26.85
CA SER A 874 -17.28 -11.44 26.44
C SER A 874 -18.54 -10.65 26.14
N LYS A 875 -18.92 -9.70 27.01
CA LYS A 875 -20.12 -8.88 26.81
C LYS A 875 -20.00 -7.99 25.57
N VAL A 876 -18.81 -7.42 25.35
CA VAL A 876 -18.52 -6.63 24.15
C VAL A 876 -18.67 -7.47 22.89
N GLU A 877 -18.00 -8.62 22.84
CA GLU A 877 -18.02 -9.50 21.67
C GLU A 877 -19.41 -10.07 21.40
N GLU A 878 -20.11 -10.58 22.42
CA GLU A 878 -21.44 -11.16 22.28
C GLU A 878 -22.44 -10.14 21.71
N TYR A 879 -22.38 -8.90 22.17
CA TYR A 879 -23.27 -7.85 21.67
C TYR A 879 -22.95 -7.51 20.22
N ILE A 880 -21.69 -7.27 19.87
CA ILE A 880 -21.28 -6.98 18.48
C ILE A 880 -21.69 -8.14 17.55
N LYS A 881 -21.39 -9.38 17.93
CA LYS A 881 -21.73 -10.57 17.13
C LYS A 881 -23.22 -10.70 16.88
N SER A 882 -24.07 -10.31 17.84
CA SER A 882 -25.52 -10.39 17.67
C SER A 882 -26.07 -9.53 16.51
N PHE A 883 -25.33 -8.50 16.07
CA PHE A 883 -25.63 -7.71 14.87
C PHE A 883 -24.88 -8.25 13.66
N VAL A 884 -23.58 -8.53 13.80
CA VAL A 884 -22.72 -9.04 12.73
C VAL A 884 -23.27 -10.34 12.13
N ASP A 885 -23.66 -11.29 12.98
CA ASP A 885 -24.18 -12.60 12.58
C ASP A 885 -25.53 -12.47 11.85
N LYS A 886 -26.27 -11.37 12.08
CA LYS A 886 -27.52 -11.04 11.37
C LYS A 886 -27.29 -10.16 10.13
N GLY A 887 -26.06 -9.74 9.86
CA GLY A 887 -25.73 -8.80 8.78
C GLY A 887 -26.33 -7.40 8.99
N LEU A 888 -26.55 -7.00 10.25
CA LEU A 888 -27.09 -5.69 10.60
C LEU A 888 -25.95 -4.68 10.87
N PRO A 889 -26.05 -3.45 10.34
CA PRO A 889 -25.00 -2.44 10.50
C PRO A 889 -25.02 -1.85 11.91
N LEU A 890 -23.87 -1.89 12.60
CA LEU A 890 -23.67 -1.39 13.96
C LEU A 890 -22.50 -0.40 14.00
N VAL A 891 -22.58 0.59 14.88
CA VAL A 891 -21.51 1.49 15.29
C VAL A 891 -21.47 1.54 16.81
N ILE A 892 -20.29 1.72 17.38
CA ILE A 892 -20.14 2.12 18.78
C ILE A 892 -20.14 3.65 18.79
N GLY A 893 -21.30 4.24 19.09
CA GLY A 893 -21.54 5.69 19.00
C GLY A 893 -20.91 6.48 20.14
N GLU A 894 -20.69 5.84 21.27
CA GLU A 894 -19.99 6.38 22.42
C GLU A 894 -19.30 5.27 23.22
N PHE A 895 -18.12 5.56 23.78
CA PHE A 895 -17.50 4.76 24.83
C PHE A 895 -16.43 5.60 25.58
N GLY A 896 -16.06 5.14 26.77
CA GLY A 896 -15.02 5.72 27.61
C GLY A 896 -14.08 4.64 28.15
N HIS A 897 -13.03 5.03 28.89
CA HIS A 897 -12.22 4.12 29.73
C HIS A 897 -12.75 3.99 31.16
N GLN A 898 -13.70 4.83 31.56
CA GLN A 898 -14.30 4.85 32.90
C GLN A 898 -15.73 5.35 32.75
N HIS A 899 -16.65 4.90 33.61
CA HIS A 899 -17.98 5.48 33.70
C HIS A 899 -18.57 5.30 35.11
N THR A 900 -19.58 6.09 35.46
CA THR A 900 -20.16 6.10 36.82
C THR A 900 -20.92 4.82 37.17
N ASP A 901 -21.30 4.02 36.18
CA ASP A 901 -22.01 2.76 36.32
C ASP A 901 -21.13 1.51 36.12
N GLY A 902 -19.84 1.69 35.89
CA GLY A 902 -18.88 0.59 35.75
C GLY A 902 -17.69 0.96 34.88
N ASP A 903 -16.66 0.12 34.95
CA ASP A 903 -15.44 0.23 34.16
C ASP A 903 -15.63 -0.52 32.84
N PRO A 904 -15.82 0.14 31.68
CA PRO A 904 -15.91 -0.54 30.39
C PRO A 904 -14.60 -1.29 30.09
N ASP A 905 -14.66 -2.33 29.25
CA ASP A 905 -13.45 -2.99 28.73
C ASP A 905 -13.05 -2.31 27.41
N GLU A 906 -12.44 -1.13 27.50
CA GLU A 906 -12.12 -0.29 26.33
C GLU A 906 -11.17 -0.98 25.36
N GLU A 907 -10.27 -1.83 25.86
CA GLU A 907 -9.38 -2.66 25.04
C GLU A 907 -10.18 -3.66 24.20
N ALA A 908 -11.13 -4.37 24.81
CA ALA A 908 -12.02 -5.26 24.07
C ALA A 908 -12.92 -4.49 23.10
N ILE A 909 -13.45 -3.34 23.49
CA ILE A 909 -14.27 -2.48 22.64
C ILE A 909 -13.51 -2.13 21.35
N VAL A 910 -12.29 -1.59 21.48
CA VAL A 910 -11.44 -1.25 20.33
C VAL A 910 -11.05 -2.50 19.53
N ARG A 911 -10.64 -3.58 20.20
CA ARG A 911 -10.22 -4.83 19.56
C ARG A 911 -11.33 -5.44 18.72
N TYR A 912 -12.53 -5.58 19.28
CA TYR A 912 -13.66 -6.19 18.59
C TYR A 912 -14.29 -5.25 17.57
N ALA A 913 -14.27 -3.94 17.79
CA ALA A 913 -14.65 -2.98 16.76
C ALA A 913 -13.78 -3.13 15.51
N LYS A 914 -12.45 -3.24 15.68
CA LYS A 914 -11.51 -3.51 14.58
C LYS A 914 -11.74 -4.89 13.95
N GLN A 915 -11.86 -5.93 14.77
CA GLN A 915 -12.03 -7.32 14.31
C GLN A 915 -13.30 -7.49 13.45
N TYR A 916 -14.40 -6.84 13.85
CA TYR A 916 -15.70 -7.00 13.21
C TYR A 916 -16.09 -5.84 12.28
N LYS A 917 -15.16 -4.91 12.00
CA LYS A 917 -15.38 -3.72 11.17
C LYS A 917 -16.58 -2.89 11.64
N ILE A 918 -16.58 -2.51 12.91
CA ILE A 918 -17.59 -1.65 13.53
C ILE A 918 -17.00 -0.25 13.69
N GLY A 919 -17.72 0.78 13.22
CA GLY A 919 -17.28 2.15 13.43
C GLY A 919 -17.26 2.52 14.91
N LEU A 920 -16.42 3.47 15.29
CA LEU A 920 -16.02 3.69 16.68
C LEU A 920 -15.92 5.19 17.01
N PHE A 921 -16.64 5.64 18.03
CA PHE A 921 -16.65 7.02 18.49
C PHE A 921 -16.45 7.10 20.01
N SER A 922 -15.37 7.73 20.46
CA SER A 922 -15.17 8.00 21.89
C SER A 922 -16.06 9.14 22.38
N TRP A 923 -16.43 9.14 23.66
CA TRP A 923 -16.88 10.33 24.37
C TRP A 923 -15.71 10.90 25.19
N SER A 924 -15.35 12.19 25.07
CA SER A 924 -15.65 13.15 23.99
C SER A 924 -14.45 14.09 23.81
N TRP A 925 -14.43 14.94 22.78
CA TRP A 925 -13.24 15.76 22.47
C TRP A 925 -12.77 16.61 23.66
N CYS A 926 -13.67 17.43 24.22
CA CYS A 926 -13.40 18.27 25.39
C CYS A 926 -14.73 18.88 25.88
N GLY A 927 -14.75 19.39 27.12
CA GLY A 927 -15.85 20.19 27.64
C GLY A 927 -16.81 19.42 28.53
N ASN A 928 -16.43 18.23 28.99
CA ASN A 928 -17.22 17.49 29.96
C ASN A 928 -17.28 18.24 31.31
N SER A 929 -18.40 18.11 32.01
CA SER A 929 -18.53 18.61 33.38
C SER A 929 -17.56 17.87 34.32
N SER A 930 -17.25 18.44 35.48
CA SER A 930 -16.31 17.84 36.44
C SER A 930 -16.65 16.41 36.88
N TYR A 931 -17.91 15.99 36.76
CA TYR A 931 -18.37 14.65 37.11
C TYR A 931 -17.95 13.56 36.12
N VAL A 932 -17.70 13.95 34.86
CA VAL A 932 -17.30 13.05 33.77
C VAL A 932 -16.12 13.62 32.96
N GLY A 933 -15.39 14.58 33.54
CA GLY A 933 -14.24 15.25 32.90
C GLY A 933 -13.10 14.30 32.52
N TYR A 934 -13.03 13.12 33.15
CA TYR A 934 -12.08 12.07 32.77
C TYR A 934 -12.33 11.54 31.35
N LEU A 935 -13.51 11.77 30.76
CA LEU A 935 -13.83 11.40 29.38
C LEU A 935 -13.31 12.40 28.34
N ASP A 936 -12.79 13.56 28.73
CA ASP A 936 -12.21 14.50 27.76
C ASP A 936 -10.98 13.87 27.06
N MET A 937 -10.90 13.97 25.73
CA MET A 937 -9.73 13.55 24.95
C MET A 937 -8.56 14.53 25.12
N VAL A 938 -8.85 15.83 25.21
CA VAL A 938 -7.84 16.88 25.30
C VAL A 938 -8.14 17.85 26.42
N ASN A 939 -7.08 18.41 27.00
CA ASN A 939 -7.19 19.53 27.92
C ASN A 939 -7.35 20.84 27.15
N ASN A 940 -8.26 21.71 27.60
CA ASN A 940 -8.42 23.08 27.07
C ASN A 940 -8.60 23.17 25.55
N TRP A 941 -9.23 22.17 24.92
CA TRP A 941 -9.43 22.11 23.46
C TRP A 941 -8.13 22.04 22.63
N ASP A 942 -6.98 21.79 23.26
CA ASP A 942 -5.68 21.80 22.60
C ASP A 942 -5.28 20.39 22.14
N PRO A 943 -5.21 20.11 20.81
CA PRO A 943 -4.81 18.81 20.28
C PRO A 943 -3.39 18.39 20.65
N ASN A 944 -2.53 19.31 21.11
CA ASN A 944 -1.18 19.01 21.57
C ASN A 944 -1.11 18.69 23.07
N ASN A 945 -2.23 18.77 23.78
CA ASN A 945 -2.32 18.49 25.21
C ASN A 945 -3.37 17.39 25.50
N PRO A 946 -3.12 16.14 25.06
CA PRO A 946 -4.02 15.03 25.31
C PRO A 946 -4.14 14.72 26.81
N THR A 947 -5.34 14.33 27.26
CA THR A 947 -5.51 13.67 28.55
C THR A 947 -4.91 12.24 28.49
N PRO A 948 -4.73 11.55 29.63
CA PRO A 948 -4.32 10.13 29.60
C PRO A 948 -5.26 9.27 28.76
N TRP A 949 -6.57 9.52 28.85
CA TRP A 949 -7.59 8.85 28.05
C TRP A 949 -7.45 9.16 26.56
N GLY A 950 -7.30 10.44 26.18
CA GLY A 950 -7.11 10.81 24.79
C GLY A 950 -5.81 10.29 24.19
N GLN A 951 -4.73 10.25 24.98
CA GLN A 951 -3.47 9.64 24.55
C GLN A 951 -3.63 8.14 24.34
N TRP A 952 -4.35 7.45 25.22
CA TRP A 952 -4.68 6.03 25.04
C TRP A 952 -5.52 5.82 23.78
N TYR A 953 -6.56 6.62 23.55
CA TYR A 953 -7.44 6.48 22.38
C TYR A 953 -6.65 6.72 21.08
N LYS A 954 -5.82 7.77 21.06
CA LYS A 954 -4.94 8.09 19.93
C LYS A 954 -3.99 6.94 19.60
N THR A 955 -3.47 6.27 20.62
CA THR A 955 -2.51 5.16 20.45
C THR A 955 -3.22 3.87 20.02
N ASN A 956 -4.31 3.51 20.69
CA ASN A 956 -4.90 2.17 20.61
C ASN A 956 -6.08 2.09 19.63
N ALA A 957 -6.92 3.12 19.55
CA ALA A 957 -8.08 3.15 18.67
C ALA A 957 -7.71 3.66 17.27
N ILE A 958 -7.14 4.86 17.18
CA ILE A 958 -6.78 5.50 15.90
C ILE A 958 -5.61 4.78 15.23
N GLY A 959 -4.62 4.36 16.04
CA GLY A 959 -3.35 3.84 15.57
C GLY A 959 -2.35 4.97 15.37
N THR A 960 -1.08 4.71 15.71
CA THR A 960 0.00 5.66 15.42
C THR A 960 0.21 5.69 13.90
N LYS A 961 -0.14 6.83 13.31
CA LYS A 961 0.37 7.27 12.01
C LYS A 961 1.88 7.12 11.96
#